data_AF-G2XEN5-F1
#
_entry.id   AF-G2XEN5-F1
#
_cell.length_a   1.000
_cell.length_b   1.000
_cell.length_c   1.000
_cell.angle_alpha   90.00
_cell.angle_beta   90.00
_cell.angle_gamma   90.00
#
_symmetry.space_group_name_H-M   'P 1'
#
loop_
_entity.id
_entity.type
_entity.pdbx_description
1 polymer ?
#
loop_
_entity_poly.entity_id
_entity_poly.type
_entity_poly.pdbx_seq_one_letter_code
_entity_poly.pdbx_strand_id
1 'polypeptide(L)'
;MLLLRGWIIVAALAVPGLSLHPEVFALSRQASNDSQKPISHASQSLNGNSQPLQCFQVAQPVLGPTGPVYQADNEPGFDAVRSKDSCVVQLMSHSFGFSYGKPFVGHYTPPPACEFDRVIMNFTVSSSGRQFDRLALMFLNDTEVWRTSTAEPKPTPGIVWTYWKDMTEFLALWRSPQTIIFELGNLVDETYTGSFNCTLTATFFKSQVTRQHQGGTPADMIIPISAKNGASGKGSAWSLPSEQAVSTIYFPQHASRAVFSLSANGQMAEEFWWSNVLQSDVDTFNDTASSMPGLSPFREVQLYIDDQLAGVQWPFPVVFTGGVSPALHRPIVGLEAFDLREHEIDVSAWLPVLCDGQSHTFQIRVVGIDDDTAPASLSDKIDAYWVVTGKIFVWLDEPGSVTTGAAPKVDVPEPLLLISHQRQQDGHGVNELLDYSLRVRRAVSVTGEVRTQKGTYQAWWHQELTYSNLGHVSSFGTNQINRMTISGADEASGPRQYAKEYSYPLYANTSFSIGSDKSLTIEAELEQGLRLKTWGHAIFASGLEAFGAVSQDGNQPLGCKLETLRTGKAGFHQSGDRRRSSGSGWTRQDFYFGGIDSGSKDDVALYVRNVMAINDTVVSDREVSSRQGDSSGERTILRNDGKPATPSNSRQNAGQFAPPKGKHTLWGSWGESGHVVGLDEW
;
A
#
# COMPACT_ATOMS: atom_id res chain seq x y z
N MET A 1 -51.95 -19.14 -19.21
CA MET A 1 -51.53 -18.37 -20.40
C MET A 1 -50.13 -17.86 -20.10
N LEU A 2 -49.05 -18.55 -20.53
CA LEU A 2 -48.39 -18.42 -21.86
C LEU A 2 -47.99 -16.95 -22.07
N LEU A 3 -46.73 -16.50 -22.22
CA LEU A 3 -45.42 -17.04 -22.67
C LEU A 3 -44.35 -16.06 -22.09
N LEU A 4 -43.03 -16.25 -22.06
CA LEU A 4 -42.08 -16.85 -23.00
C LEU A 4 -40.75 -17.12 -22.26
N ARG A 5 -40.13 -18.27 -22.56
CA ARG A 5 -38.73 -18.62 -22.25
C ARG A 5 -37.80 -18.04 -23.33
N GLY A 6 -36.53 -17.80 -23.00
CA GLY A 6 -35.46 -17.61 -23.99
C GLY A 6 -34.08 -17.49 -23.33
N TRP A 7 -33.19 -18.43 -23.63
CA TRP A 7 -31.82 -18.58 -23.14
C TRP A 7 -30.81 -17.69 -23.91
N ILE A 8 -29.59 -17.46 -23.37
CA ILE A 8 -28.28 -17.82 -23.97
C ILE A 8 -27.10 -17.47 -23.03
N ILE A 9 -26.04 -18.27 -23.17
CA ILE A 9 -24.82 -18.52 -22.39
C ILE A 9 -23.58 -17.79 -23.00
N VAL A 10 -22.64 -17.37 -22.14
CA VAL A 10 -21.14 -17.28 -22.21
C VAL A 10 -20.42 -16.90 -23.52
N ALA A 11 -19.48 -15.92 -23.47
CA ALA A 11 -18.02 -16.08 -23.73
C ALA A 11 -17.32 -14.76 -24.13
N ALA A 12 -16.15 -14.52 -23.54
CA ALA A 12 -15.12 -13.59 -23.99
C ALA A 12 -14.45 -14.08 -25.28
N LEU A 13 -13.92 -13.17 -26.11
CA LEU A 13 -12.79 -13.45 -27.02
C LEU A 13 -12.12 -12.14 -27.47
N ALA A 14 -10.78 -12.12 -27.33
CA ALA A 14 -9.84 -11.15 -27.86
C ALA A 14 -9.57 -11.38 -29.36
N VAL A 15 -9.21 -10.34 -30.13
CA VAL A 15 -8.29 -10.40 -31.29
C VAL A 15 -7.62 -9.01 -31.49
N PRO A 16 -6.34 -8.95 -31.93
CA PRO A 16 -5.43 -7.81 -31.77
C PRO A 16 -5.13 -7.03 -33.07
N GLY A 17 -4.47 -5.88 -32.92
CA GLY A 17 -3.63 -5.27 -33.96
C GLY A 17 -4.29 -4.23 -34.86
N LEU A 18 -3.93 -2.96 -34.67
CA LEU A 18 -3.89 -1.94 -35.72
C LEU A 18 -2.96 -0.80 -35.29
N SER A 19 -1.79 -0.77 -35.94
CA SER A 19 -0.83 0.33 -35.91
C SER A 19 -1.24 1.43 -36.88
N LEU A 20 -1.36 2.69 -36.44
CA LEU A 20 -1.37 3.88 -37.31
C LEU A 20 -0.78 5.05 -36.49
N HIS A 21 0.51 5.39 -36.65
CA HIS A 21 1.11 6.40 -37.56
C HIS A 21 0.69 7.87 -37.26
N PRO A 22 1.63 8.83 -37.24
CA PRO A 22 1.52 10.06 -36.47
C PRO A 22 1.11 11.25 -37.33
N GLU A 23 -0.17 11.64 -37.30
CA GLU A 23 -0.62 12.97 -37.73
C GLU A 23 -1.86 13.37 -36.92
N VAL A 24 -1.67 13.64 -35.64
CA VAL A 24 -2.60 14.45 -34.82
C VAL A 24 -1.77 15.47 -34.04
N PHE A 25 -0.92 16.21 -34.78
CA PHE A 25 -0.15 17.35 -34.32
C PHE A 25 -0.47 18.56 -35.21
N ALA A 26 -1.71 19.01 -35.20
CA ALA A 26 -2.08 20.35 -35.66
C ALA A 26 -3.56 20.57 -35.31
N LEU A 27 -3.81 21.22 -34.16
CA LEU A 27 -4.93 22.14 -33.89
C LEU A 27 -4.86 22.57 -32.40
N SER A 28 -3.68 23.03 -31.97
CA SER A 28 -3.51 23.79 -30.72
C SER A 28 -2.90 25.15 -31.04
N ARG A 29 -3.54 25.89 -31.96
CA ARG A 29 -3.21 27.29 -32.24
C ARG A 29 -4.46 28.07 -32.62
N GLN A 30 -5.37 28.26 -31.67
CA GLN A 30 -6.26 29.44 -31.59
C GLN A 30 -7.21 29.31 -30.39
N ALA A 31 -6.63 29.41 -29.20
CA ALA A 31 -7.32 29.87 -27.99
C ALA A 31 -6.26 30.38 -26.99
N SER A 32 -5.32 31.18 -27.49
CA SER A 32 -4.49 32.04 -26.66
C SER A 32 -4.93 33.46 -26.92
N ASN A 33 -5.21 34.19 -25.85
CA ASN A 33 -5.71 35.57 -25.77
C ASN A 33 -7.25 35.65 -25.74
N ASP A 34 -7.82 35.47 -24.54
CA ASP A 34 -8.42 36.65 -23.92
C ASP A 34 -8.57 36.52 -22.39
N SER A 35 -7.96 37.49 -21.71
CA SER A 35 -8.27 38.02 -20.37
C SER A 35 -8.30 37.08 -19.15
N GLN A 36 -7.17 37.08 -18.43
CA GLN A 36 -7.13 37.10 -16.97
C GLN A 36 -8.16 38.10 -16.41
N LYS A 37 -9.13 37.62 -15.63
CA LYS A 37 -9.86 38.43 -14.66
C LYS A 37 -9.74 37.79 -13.28
N PRO A 38 -9.28 38.53 -12.26
CA PRO A 38 -9.23 38.03 -10.89
C PRO A 38 -10.65 37.94 -10.34
N ILE A 39 -11.07 36.74 -9.94
CA ILE A 39 -12.30 36.58 -9.15
C ILE A 39 -11.95 37.03 -7.73
N SER A 40 -12.53 38.15 -7.32
CA SER A 40 -12.40 38.71 -5.98
C SER A 40 -12.90 37.73 -4.91
N HIS A 41 -12.01 37.30 -4.02
CA HIS A 41 -12.39 36.62 -2.79
C HIS A 41 -13.14 37.60 -1.88
N ALA A 42 -14.43 37.37 -1.69
CA ALA A 42 -15.17 38.01 -0.61
C ALA A 42 -14.69 37.38 0.72
N SER A 43 -13.88 38.13 1.46
CA SER A 43 -13.53 37.84 2.84
C SER A 43 -14.78 37.95 3.71
N GLN A 44 -15.48 36.84 3.93
CA GLN A 44 -16.41 36.72 5.04
C GLN A 44 -15.62 36.49 6.32
N SER A 45 -15.75 37.42 7.27
CA SER A 45 -15.17 37.36 8.61
C SER A 45 -15.64 36.11 9.35
N LEU A 46 -14.72 35.17 9.56
CA LEU A 46 -14.92 33.97 10.37
C LEU A 46 -14.85 34.34 11.86
N ASN A 47 -16.00 34.37 12.51
CA ASN A 47 -16.07 34.12 13.95
C ASN A 47 -16.02 32.60 14.16
N GLY A 48 -14.84 32.04 14.48
CA GLY A 48 -14.68 30.63 14.87
C GLY A 48 -13.32 30.05 14.46
N ASN A 49 -12.46 29.82 15.45
CA ASN A 49 -11.07 29.40 15.32
C ASN A 49 -10.93 27.89 15.00
N SER A 50 -11.42 27.38 13.86
CA SER A 50 -11.32 25.94 13.52
C SER A 50 -10.14 25.64 12.59
N GLN A 51 -9.15 24.88 13.08
CA GLN A 51 -8.02 24.36 12.29
C GLN A 51 -8.42 23.08 11.53
N PRO A 52 -7.78 22.76 10.38
CA PRO A 52 -7.98 21.48 9.68
C PRO A 52 -7.71 20.27 10.59
N LEU A 53 -8.44 19.17 10.38
CA LEU A 53 -8.24 17.93 11.12
C LEU A 53 -6.90 17.30 10.74
N GLN A 54 -6.08 17.04 11.75
CA GLN A 54 -4.74 16.47 11.60
C GLN A 54 -4.82 14.95 11.51
N CYS A 55 -4.78 14.41 10.30
CA CYS A 55 -4.78 12.96 10.08
C CYS A 55 -3.35 12.44 10.14
N PHE A 56 -3.15 11.21 10.62
CA PHE A 56 -1.82 10.62 10.73
C PHE A 56 -1.86 9.09 10.70
N GLN A 57 -0.77 8.50 10.22
CA GLN A 57 -0.45 7.08 10.40
C GLN A 57 0.47 6.93 11.61
N VAL A 58 0.18 5.96 12.48
CA VAL A 58 1.10 5.59 13.56
C VAL A 58 2.18 4.68 12.97
N ALA A 59 3.43 5.14 13.00
CA ALA A 59 4.61 4.39 12.57
C ALA A 59 5.83 4.81 13.40
N GLN A 60 6.89 4.00 13.34
CA GLN A 60 8.18 4.31 13.95
C GLN A 60 8.82 5.55 13.29
N PRO A 61 9.66 6.31 14.01
CA PRO A 61 10.33 7.47 13.43
C PRO A 61 11.38 7.05 12.40
N VAL A 62 11.71 8.00 11.50
CA VAL A 62 12.83 7.87 10.55
C VAL A 62 14.02 8.68 11.01
N LEU A 63 15.23 8.35 10.55
CA LEU A 63 16.42 9.13 10.84
C LEU A 63 16.43 10.42 10.01
N GLY A 64 16.43 11.58 10.67
CA GLY A 64 16.67 12.88 10.03
C GLY A 64 18.05 13.47 10.35
N PRO A 65 18.38 14.63 9.76
CA PRO A 65 19.69 15.29 9.91
C PRO A 65 20.10 15.57 11.35
N THR A 66 19.14 15.85 12.25
CA THR A 66 19.42 16.14 13.67
C THR A 66 18.92 15.05 14.62
N GLY A 67 18.54 13.87 14.12
CA GLY A 67 18.00 12.76 14.91
C GLY A 67 16.63 12.24 14.44
N PRO A 68 15.91 11.48 15.27
CA PRO A 68 14.60 10.91 14.93
C PRO A 68 13.57 11.96 14.50
N VAL A 69 12.83 11.67 13.42
CA VAL A 69 11.69 12.44 12.91
C VAL A 69 10.41 11.60 13.02
N TYR A 70 9.40 12.13 13.71
CA TYR A 70 8.15 11.43 14.05
C TYR A 70 7.01 11.82 13.10
N GLN A 71 6.04 10.92 12.90
CA GLN A 71 4.95 11.09 11.92
C GLN A 71 3.84 12.10 12.32
N ALA A 72 3.71 12.44 13.62
CA ALA A 72 2.54 13.19 14.15
C ALA A 72 2.89 14.54 14.80
N ASP A 73 4.08 15.08 14.51
CA ASP A 73 4.49 16.40 14.97
C ASP A 73 4.14 17.44 13.89
N ASN A 74 3.13 18.28 14.19
CA ASN A 74 2.62 19.36 13.33
C ASN A 74 3.49 20.61 13.30
N GLU A 75 4.55 20.65 14.09
CA GLU A 75 5.65 21.51 13.72
C GLU A 75 6.27 20.83 12.50
N PRO A 76 6.25 21.46 11.30
CA PRO A 76 7.18 20.99 10.30
C PRO A 76 8.51 20.89 11.03
N GLY A 77 9.17 19.74 10.95
CA GLY A 77 10.52 19.59 11.46
C GLY A 77 11.50 20.51 10.72
N PHE A 78 11.09 21.70 10.26
CA PHE A 78 11.91 22.74 9.68
C PHE A 78 13.16 22.97 10.54
N ASP A 79 13.09 22.83 11.86
CA ASP A 79 14.28 22.92 12.72
C ASP A 79 15.04 21.58 12.88
N ALA A 80 14.37 20.42 12.82
CA ALA A 80 15.01 19.09 12.88
C ALA A 80 15.61 18.60 11.53
N VAL A 81 15.25 19.28 10.46
CA VAL A 81 15.55 18.92 9.07
C VAL A 81 16.41 20.00 8.40
N ARG A 82 16.50 21.22 8.97
CA ARG A 82 17.50 22.21 8.58
C ARG A 82 18.72 22.13 9.47
N SER A 83 19.65 21.28 9.07
CA SER A 83 21.05 21.41 9.46
C SER A 83 21.80 22.26 8.43
N LYS A 84 22.86 22.96 8.85
CA LYS A 84 23.82 23.59 7.92
C LYS A 84 24.42 22.59 6.93
N ASP A 85 24.43 21.31 7.29
CA ASP A 85 25.03 20.21 6.54
C ASP A 85 23.99 19.37 5.78
N SER A 86 22.77 19.89 5.61
CA SER A 86 21.68 19.22 4.87
C SER A 86 21.17 20.09 3.72
N CYS A 87 20.69 19.44 2.67
CA CYS A 87 20.11 20.11 1.51
C CYS A 87 18.66 19.71 1.35
N VAL A 88 17.79 20.69 1.16
CA VAL A 88 16.35 20.50 1.04
C VAL A 88 15.92 20.86 -0.37
N VAL A 89 15.24 19.94 -1.05
CA VAL A 89 14.74 20.13 -2.42
C VAL A 89 13.24 19.87 -2.43
N GLN A 90 12.45 20.86 -2.85
CA GLN A 90 11.04 20.65 -3.12
C GLN A 90 10.89 19.92 -4.46
N LEU A 91 10.42 18.68 -4.41
CA LEU A 91 10.25 17.82 -5.58
C LEU A 91 8.93 18.08 -6.31
N MET A 92 7.88 18.44 -5.56
CA MET A 92 6.55 18.72 -6.10
C MET A 92 5.83 19.75 -5.24
N SER A 93 5.11 20.65 -5.92
CA SER A 93 4.01 21.42 -5.34
C SER A 93 2.89 21.42 -6.38
N HIS A 94 1.80 20.72 -6.10
CA HIS A 94 0.77 20.46 -7.09
C HIS A 94 -0.61 20.29 -6.44
N SER A 95 -1.68 20.61 -7.18
CA SER A 95 -3.07 20.40 -6.75
C SER A 95 -3.75 19.41 -7.68
N PHE A 96 -4.16 18.27 -7.14
CA PHE A 96 -4.83 17.20 -7.87
C PHE A 96 -6.36 17.35 -7.77
N GLY A 97 -6.97 17.88 -8.83
CA GLY A 97 -8.44 18.03 -8.96
C GLY A 97 -9.03 17.17 -10.09
N PHE A 98 -8.57 17.38 -11.33
CA PHE A 98 -8.95 16.63 -12.53
C PHE A 98 -7.72 15.93 -13.14
N SER A 99 -7.23 14.90 -12.45
CA SER A 99 -5.87 14.38 -12.65
C SER A 99 -5.79 12.92 -13.12
N TYR A 100 -6.92 12.27 -13.44
CA TYR A 100 -6.88 10.95 -14.09
C TYR A 100 -6.10 11.00 -15.41
N GLY A 101 -5.11 10.12 -15.55
CA GLY A 101 -4.21 10.07 -16.71
C GLY A 101 -3.31 11.31 -16.87
N LYS A 102 -3.26 12.20 -15.87
CA LYS A 102 -2.50 13.46 -15.88
C LYS A 102 -1.67 13.56 -14.61
N PRO A 103 -0.60 12.75 -14.47
CA PRO A 103 0.31 12.89 -13.33
C PRO A 103 0.97 14.26 -13.28
N PHE A 104 1.50 14.60 -12.10
CA PHE A 104 2.55 15.61 -12.03
C PHE A 104 3.83 15.02 -12.64
N VAL A 105 4.46 15.77 -13.55
CA VAL A 105 5.78 15.43 -14.12
C VAL A 105 6.75 16.56 -13.79
N GLY A 106 7.83 16.22 -13.12
CA GLY A 106 8.90 17.14 -12.74
C GLY A 106 10.28 16.58 -13.06
N HIS A 107 11.30 17.40 -12.89
CA HIS A 107 12.69 16.98 -13.08
C HIS A 107 13.48 17.24 -11.80
N TYR A 108 14.25 16.24 -11.41
CA TYR A 108 15.19 16.30 -10.30
C TYR A 108 16.61 16.22 -10.83
N THR A 109 17.50 17.04 -10.26
CA THR A 109 18.94 16.92 -10.41
C THR A 109 19.57 16.88 -9.02
N PRO A 110 20.59 16.02 -8.79
CA PRO A 110 21.29 15.98 -7.51
C PRO A 110 21.82 17.36 -7.11
N PRO A 111 21.66 17.79 -5.84
CA PRO A 111 22.12 19.11 -5.43
C PRO A 111 23.67 19.15 -5.49
N PRO A 112 24.28 20.04 -6.31
CA PRO A 112 25.68 19.90 -6.74
C PRO A 112 26.72 20.08 -5.62
N ALA A 113 26.38 20.79 -4.55
CA ALA A 113 27.25 21.01 -3.39
C ALA A 113 26.88 20.17 -2.17
N CYS A 114 25.99 19.18 -2.35
CA CYS A 114 25.50 18.35 -1.26
C CYS A 114 26.11 16.97 -1.32
N GLU A 115 27.03 16.68 -0.41
CA GLU A 115 27.44 15.30 -0.19
C GLU A 115 26.41 14.62 0.73
N PHE A 116 25.87 13.48 0.32
CA PHE A 116 24.86 12.76 1.10
C PHE A 116 25.03 11.24 1.02
N ASP A 117 24.67 10.58 2.10
CA ASP A 117 24.52 9.12 2.20
C ASP A 117 23.16 8.73 2.82
N ARG A 118 22.28 9.70 3.03
CA ARG A 118 20.90 9.54 3.49
C ARG A 118 19.97 10.48 2.73
N VAL A 119 18.75 10.00 2.52
CA VAL A 119 17.66 10.78 1.95
C VAL A 119 16.39 10.45 2.73
N ILE A 120 15.70 11.47 3.22
CA ILE A 120 14.32 11.34 3.70
C ILE A 120 13.40 12.22 2.88
N MET A 121 12.14 11.86 2.81
CA MET A 121 11.10 12.64 2.15
C MET A 121 9.95 12.93 3.10
N ASN A 122 9.35 14.11 2.97
CA ASN A 122 8.05 14.39 3.55
C ASN A 122 7.02 14.73 2.48
N PHE A 123 5.85 14.13 2.63
CA PHE A 123 4.69 14.41 1.80
C PHE A 123 3.60 15.04 2.66
N THR A 124 3.31 16.32 2.40
CA THR A 124 2.27 17.08 3.09
C THR A 124 1.08 17.26 2.16
N VAL A 125 -0.11 16.89 2.63
CA VAL A 125 -1.35 16.98 1.86
C VAL A 125 -2.41 17.70 2.66
N SER A 126 -3.11 18.64 2.02
CA SER A 126 -4.33 19.25 2.55
C SER A 126 -5.49 19.06 1.58
N SER A 127 -6.67 18.82 2.12
CA SER A 127 -7.89 18.67 1.33
C SER A 127 -9.13 19.03 2.14
N SER A 128 -10.10 19.67 1.51
CA SER A 128 -11.36 20.08 2.14
C SER A 128 -12.52 19.80 1.20
N GLY A 129 -13.63 19.29 1.73
CA GLY A 129 -14.81 18.90 0.96
C GLY A 129 -15.09 17.41 1.05
N ARG A 130 -15.98 16.94 0.16
CA ARG A 130 -16.35 15.53 0.04
C ARG A 130 -15.46 14.87 -1.00
N GLN A 131 -14.71 13.84 -0.63
CA GLN A 131 -13.89 13.06 -1.56
C GLN A 131 -13.57 11.69 -0.96
N PHE A 132 -13.27 10.72 -1.82
CA PHE A 132 -12.72 9.42 -1.42
C PHE A 132 -11.22 9.48 -1.18
N ASP A 133 -10.66 8.45 -0.57
CA ASP A 133 -9.23 8.21 -0.56
C ASP A 133 -8.76 7.86 -1.99
N ARG A 134 -7.60 8.39 -2.34
CA ARG A 134 -6.97 8.22 -3.65
C ARG A 134 -5.62 7.53 -3.48
N LEU A 135 -5.43 6.44 -4.22
CA LEU A 135 -4.11 5.83 -4.39
C LEU A 135 -3.21 6.81 -5.16
N ALA A 136 -1.96 6.88 -4.73
CA ALA A 136 -0.92 7.62 -5.40
C ALA A 136 0.37 6.81 -5.51
N LEU A 137 1.07 7.01 -6.62
CA LEU A 137 2.32 6.34 -6.95
C LEU A 137 3.36 7.38 -7.36
N MET A 138 4.55 7.26 -6.79
CA MET A 138 5.71 8.07 -7.16
C MET A 138 6.75 7.20 -7.87
N PHE A 139 7.19 7.69 -9.03
CA PHE A 139 8.28 7.09 -9.80
C PHE A 139 9.46 8.06 -9.93
N LEU A 140 10.67 7.50 -9.91
CA LEU A 140 11.88 8.11 -10.45
C LEU A 140 12.20 7.39 -11.77
N ASN A 141 12.04 8.11 -12.88
CA ASN A 141 11.93 7.52 -14.21
C ASN A 141 10.86 6.41 -14.23
N ASP A 142 11.27 5.15 -14.43
CA ASP A 142 10.37 3.99 -14.49
C ASP A 142 10.34 3.17 -13.18
N THR A 143 11.08 3.60 -12.16
CA THR A 143 11.19 2.89 -10.87
C THR A 143 10.20 3.46 -9.88
N GLU A 144 9.25 2.65 -9.42
CA GLU A 144 8.37 3.03 -8.31
C GLU A 144 9.19 3.11 -7.02
N VAL A 145 9.12 4.25 -6.34
CA VAL A 145 9.84 4.51 -5.09
C VAL A 145 8.91 4.74 -3.90
N TRP A 146 7.62 4.99 -4.14
CA TRP A 146 6.63 5.12 -3.08
C TRP A 146 5.20 4.90 -3.59
N ARG A 147 4.46 4.03 -2.89
CA ARG A 147 3.02 3.89 -3.02
C ARG A 147 2.30 4.34 -1.74
N THR A 148 1.28 5.17 -1.88
CA THR A 148 0.57 5.80 -0.77
C THR A 148 -0.92 5.95 -1.08
N SER A 149 -1.75 6.15 -0.06
CA SER A 149 -3.16 6.52 -0.20
C SER A 149 -3.47 7.75 0.66
N THR A 150 -4.35 8.62 0.18
CA THR A 150 -4.73 9.82 0.91
C THR A 150 -5.69 9.52 2.06
N ALA A 151 -5.67 10.30 3.13
CA ALA A 151 -6.79 10.35 4.06
C ALA A 151 -8.05 10.93 3.37
N GLU A 152 -9.23 10.35 3.61
CA GLU A 152 -10.49 10.92 3.15
C GLU A 152 -10.75 12.29 3.81
N PRO A 153 -11.02 13.36 3.03
CA PRO A 153 -11.29 14.68 3.59
C PRO A 153 -12.70 14.81 4.18
N LYS A 154 -12.85 15.86 4.99
CA LYS A 154 -14.13 16.30 5.55
C LYS A 154 -14.46 17.72 5.05
N PRO A 155 -15.70 18.22 5.26
CA PRO A 155 -16.02 19.61 5.01
C PRO A 155 -15.08 20.59 5.74
N THR A 156 -15.02 21.82 5.26
CA THR A 156 -14.20 22.92 5.82
C THR A 156 -14.23 22.93 7.36
N PRO A 157 -13.08 23.00 8.04
CA PRO A 157 -11.74 23.37 7.52
C PRO A 157 -10.96 22.23 6.81
N GLY A 158 -11.54 21.04 6.63
CA GLY A 158 -10.89 19.94 5.93
C GLY A 158 -9.92 19.15 6.78
N ILE A 159 -8.95 18.51 6.11
CA ILE A 159 -7.88 17.71 6.69
C ILE A 159 -6.51 18.24 6.25
N VAL A 160 -5.50 17.92 7.05
CA VAL A 160 -4.10 18.01 6.66
C VAL A 160 -3.34 16.84 7.29
N TRP A 161 -2.31 16.35 6.61
CA TRP A 161 -1.42 15.33 7.11
C TRP A 161 -0.03 15.47 6.49
N THR A 162 0.99 14.98 7.19
CA THR A 162 2.35 14.82 6.66
C THR A 162 2.86 13.43 6.99
N TYR A 163 3.51 12.77 6.03
CA TYR A 163 4.20 11.51 6.27
C TYR A 163 5.68 11.64 5.89
N TRP A 164 6.55 11.14 6.76
CA TRP A 164 8.00 11.08 6.58
C TRP A 164 8.43 9.68 6.18
N LYS A 165 9.15 9.54 5.08
CA LYS A 165 9.63 8.27 4.55
C LYS A 165 11.15 8.31 4.38
N ASP A 166 11.83 7.24 4.79
CA ASP A 166 13.23 7.03 4.44
C ASP A 166 13.31 6.59 2.98
N MET A 167 14.22 7.20 2.22
CA MET A 167 14.42 7.00 0.78
C MET A 167 15.88 6.63 0.47
N THR A 168 16.66 6.27 1.48
CA THR A 168 18.11 5.98 1.41
C THR A 168 18.42 4.75 0.57
N GLU A 169 17.54 3.76 0.54
CA GLU A 169 17.66 2.57 -0.30
C GLU A 169 17.78 2.92 -1.79
N PHE A 170 17.23 4.07 -2.20
CA PHE A 170 17.23 4.57 -3.58
C PHE A 170 18.43 5.46 -3.93
N LEU A 171 19.50 5.47 -3.14
CA LEU A 171 20.67 6.36 -3.34
C LEU A 171 21.26 6.33 -4.76
N ALA A 172 21.25 5.19 -5.44
CA ALA A 172 21.72 5.08 -6.83
C ALA A 172 20.92 6.00 -7.78
N LEU A 173 19.61 6.12 -7.57
CA LEU A 173 18.74 7.00 -8.34
C LEU A 173 18.94 8.47 -7.93
N TRP A 174 19.04 8.76 -6.64
CA TRP A 174 19.24 10.12 -6.13
C TRP A 174 20.57 10.76 -6.55
N ARG A 175 21.57 9.97 -6.95
CA ARG A 175 22.88 10.46 -7.42
C ARG A 175 22.91 10.84 -8.90
N SER A 176 21.80 10.70 -9.61
CA SER A 176 21.69 11.06 -11.03
C SER A 176 20.39 11.84 -11.30
N PRO A 177 20.31 12.61 -12.40
CA PRO A 177 19.07 13.27 -12.80
C PRO A 177 17.92 12.26 -12.98
N GLN A 178 16.74 12.61 -12.49
CA GLN A 178 15.54 11.78 -12.57
C GLN A 178 14.37 12.60 -13.12
N THR A 179 13.49 11.95 -13.88
CA THR A 179 12.13 12.44 -14.10
C THR A 179 11.27 11.97 -12.94
N ILE A 180 10.66 12.90 -12.22
CA ILE A 180 9.70 12.60 -11.16
C ILE A 180 8.33 12.48 -11.81
N ILE A 181 7.64 11.37 -11.58
CA ILE A 181 6.26 11.18 -11.99
C ILE A 181 5.45 10.86 -10.74
N PHE A 182 4.48 11.69 -10.42
CA PHE A 182 3.60 11.50 -9.27
C PHE A 182 2.15 11.37 -9.77
N GLU A 183 1.64 10.15 -9.73
CA GLU A 183 0.27 9.81 -10.11
C GLU A 183 -0.63 9.89 -8.88
N LEU A 184 -1.70 10.69 -8.98
CA LEU A 184 -2.80 10.70 -8.03
C LEU A 184 -4.06 10.99 -8.83
N GLY A 185 -4.85 9.97 -9.12
CA GLY A 185 -6.08 10.09 -9.90
C GLY A 185 -7.19 10.73 -9.07
N ASN A 186 -7.64 11.91 -9.46
CA ASN A 186 -8.75 12.60 -8.80
C ASN A 186 -9.73 13.18 -9.83
N LEU A 187 -10.98 13.30 -9.39
CA LEU A 187 -12.05 13.99 -10.09
C LEU A 187 -12.79 14.90 -9.11
N VAL A 188 -13.02 16.14 -9.51
CA VAL A 188 -13.81 17.11 -8.76
C VAL A 188 -15.07 17.46 -9.54
N ASP A 189 -16.22 17.40 -8.90
CA ASP A 189 -17.51 17.75 -9.50
C ASP A 189 -18.47 18.29 -8.42
N GLU A 190 -19.77 18.38 -8.72
CA GLU A 190 -20.79 18.87 -7.79
C GLU A 190 -20.96 17.98 -6.55
N THR A 191 -20.59 16.70 -6.63
CA THR A 191 -20.66 15.71 -5.55
C THR A 191 -19.33 15.58 -4.82
N TYR A 192 -18.24 15.44 -5.57
CA TYR A 192 -16.88 15.26 -5.06
C TYR A 192 -16.13 16.57 -5.14
N THR A 193 -16.09 17.32 -4.05
CA THR A 193 -15.61 18.71 -4.04
C THR A 193 -14.17 18.86 -3.56
N GLY A 194 -13.55 17.79 -3.08
CA GLY A 194 -12.18 17.82 -2.52
C GLY A 194 -11.09 17.65 -3.58
N SER A 195 -10.29 18.70 -3.78
CA SER A 195 -8.96 18.61 -4.39
C SER A 195 -7.91 18.25 -3.34
N PHE A 196 -6.81 17.61 -3.76
CA PHE A 196 -5.66 17.34 -2.89
C PHE A 196 -4.53 18.31 -3.22
N ASN A 197 -4.23 19.23 -2.30
CA ASN A 197 -3.10 20.13 -2.40
C ASN A 197 -1.89 19.47 -1.75
N CYS A 198 -0.85 19.25 -2.55
CA CYS A 198 0.24 18.34 -2.26
C CYS A 198 1.58 19.06 -2.34
N THR A 199 2.41 18.90 -1.31
CA THR A 199 3.81 19.34 -1.28
C THR A 199 4.70 18.16 -0.94
N LEU A 200 5.70 17.89 -1.77
CA LEU A 200 6.66 16.81 -1.59
C LEU A 200 8.07 17.40 -1.55
N THR A 201 8.81 17.07 -0.51
CA THR A 201 10.16 17.59 -0.29
C THR A 201 11.10 16.45 0.07
N ALA A 202 12.32 16.49 -0.45
CA ALA A 202 13.41 15.59 -0.09
C ALA A 202 14.51 16.34 0.66
N THR A 203 15.05 15.69 1.69
CA THR A 203 16.19 16.19 2.46
C THR A 203 17.36 15.22 2.34
N PHE A 204 18.48 15.75 1.86
CA PHE A 204 19.74 15.04 1.64
C PHE A 204 20.71 15.42 2.76
N PHE A 205 21.34 14.43 3.38
CA PHE A 205 22.28 14.67 4.49
C PHE A 205 23.29 13.51 4.64
N LYS A 206 24.31 13.74 5.47
CA LYS A 206 25.22 12.69 5.94
C LYS A 206 24.88 12.25 7.35
N SER A 207 25.06 10.98 7.65
CA SER A 207 25.01 10.46 9.01
C SER A 207 26.18 9.53 9.32
N GLN A 208 26.61 9.52 10.59
CA GLN A 208 27.60 8.56 11.10
C GLN A 208 26.95 7.22 11.52
N VAL A 209 25.61 7.13 11.50
CA VAL A 209 24.89 5.89 11.82
C VAL A 209 25.23 4.83 10.78
N THR A 210 25.74 3.69 11.22
CA THR A 210 26.15 2.59 10.34
C THR A 210 24.95 1.87 9.73
N ARG A 211 24.98 1.59 8.43
CA ARG A 211 23.92 0.87 7.68
C ARG A 211 23.99 -0.65 7.77
N GLN A 212 24.36 -1.19 8.94
CA GLN A 212 24.55 -2.64 9.06
C GLN A 212 23.28 -3.43 8.70
N HIS A 213 22.09 -2.87 8.98
CA HIS A 213 20.79 -3.48 8.69
C HIS A 213 20.25 -3.25 7.26
N GLN A 214 20.73 -2.23 6.55
CA GLN A 214 20.26 -1.86 5.20
C GLN A 214 21.12 -2.49 4.08
N GLY A 215 21.53 -3.75 4.20
CA GLY A 215 22.40 -4.35 3.17
C GLY A 215 23.89 -4.02 3.30
N GLY A 216 24.28 -3.19 4.28
CA GLY A 216 25.61 -2.59 4.35
C GLY A 216 25.74 -1.39 3.41
N THR A 217 26.22 -1.62 2.19
CA THR A 217 26.29 -0.60 1.14
C THR A 217 24.97 -0.56 0.37
N PRO A 218 24.51 0.60 -0.11
CA PRO A 218 23.31 0.66 -0.96
C PRO A 218 23.61 -0.07 -2.26
N ALA A 219 22.57 -0.48 -2.97
CA ALA A 219 22.74 -1.05 -4.30
C ALA A 219 23.49 -0.08 -5.22
N ASP A 220 24.37 -0.62 -6.06
CA ASP A 220 25.11 0.16 -7.06
C ASP A 220 24.20 0.56 -8.22
N MET A 221 23.17 -0.26 -8.48
CA MET A 221 22.18 -0.06 -9.53
C MET A 221 20.80 -0.55 -9.07
N ILE A 222 19.76 0.11 -9.58
CA ILE A 222 18.37 -0.32 -9.44
C ILE A 222 17.77 -0.48 -10.83
N ILE A 223 17.26 -1.67 -11.14
CA ILE A 223 16.67 -1.99 -12.44
C ILE A 223 15.14 -2.02 -12.29
N PRO A 224 14.39 -1.16 -13.00
CA PRO A 224 12.93 -1.19 -12.95
C PRO A 224 12.35 -2.41 -13.67
N ILE A 225 11.45 -3.12 -12.99
CA ILE A 225 10.61 -4.18 -13.56
C ILE A 225 9.19 -3.63 -13.57
N SER A 226 8.89 -2.87 -14.62
CA SER A 226 7.70 -2.04 -14.73
C SER A 226 7.27 -1.90 -16.20
N ALA A 227 6.15 -1.22 -16.45
CA ALA A 227 5.64 -0.97 -17.81
C ALA A 227 6.53 -0.01 -18.65
N LYS A 228 7.53 0.63 -18.03
CA LYS A 228 8.49 1.56 -18.66
C LYS A 228 7.85 2.72 -19.43
N ASN A 229 6.81 3.32 -18.86
CA ASN A 229 6.05 4.42 -19.47
C ASN A 229 6.62 5.82 -19.12
N GLY A 230 7.66 5.89 -18.29
CA GLY A 230 8.19 7.12 -17.73
C GLY A 230 8.74 8.09 -18.76
N ALA A 231 9.29 7.60 -19.88
CA ALA A 231 9.71 8.44 -21.00
C ALA A 231 8.56 9.25 -21.63
N SER A 232 7.30 8.80 -21.46
CA SER A 232 6.10 9.52 -21.89
C SER A 232 5.46 10.36 -20.78
N GLY A 233 6.14 10.52 -19.64
CA GLY A 233 5.62 11.25 -18.48
C GLY A 233 4.43 10.56 -17.81
N LYS A 234 4.34 9.23 -17.88
CA LYS A 234 3.25 8.43 -17.30
C LYS A 234 3.81 7.42 -16.30
N GLY A 235 3.00 7.03 -15.31
CA GLY A 235 3.39 6.00 -14.34
C GLY A 235 3.59 4.65 -15.01
N SER A 236 4.46 3.86 -14.38
CA SER A 236 4.94 2.58 -14.93
C SER A 236 4.38 1.35 -14.22
N ALA A 237 3.31 1.51 -13.42
CA ALA A 237 2.62 0.37 -12.84
C ALA A 237 1.75 -0.36 -13.86
N TRP A 238 1.67 -1.67 -13.71
CA TRP A 238 0.70 -2.47 -14.45
C TRP A 238 -0.60 -2.61 -13.67
N SER A 239 -1.66 -2.82 -14.43
CA SER A 239 -3.02 -3.04 -13.99
C SER A 239 -3.46 -4.45 -14.39
N LEU A 240 -3.55 -5.37 -13.42
CA LEU A 240 -4.00 -6.72 -13.67
C LEU A 240 -5.52 -6.86 -13.41
N PRO A 241 -6.23 -7.70 -14.18
CA PRO A 241 -5.74 -8.56 -15.27
C PRO A 241 -5.71 -7.89 -16.66
N SER A 242 -5.96 -6.57 -16.76
CA SER A 242 -6.04 -5.88 -18.05
C SER A 242 -4.73 -5.81 -18.83
N GLU A 243 -3.60 -5.94 -18.15
CA GLU A 243 -2.25 -5.95 -18.70
C GLU A 243 -1.51 -7.23 -18.30
N GLN A 244 -0.40 -7.51 -18.97
CA GLN A 244 0.56 -8.53 -18.53
C GLN A 244 1.76 -7.84 -17.90
N ALA A 245 2.01 -8.12 -16.62
CA ALA A 245 3.14 -7.57 -15.89
C ALA A 245 4.45 -8.32 -16.23
N VAL A 246 4.94 -8.11 -17.45
CA VAL A 246 6.12 -8.77 -18.01
C VAL A 246 7.14 -7.71 -18.43
N SER A 247 8.40 -7.89 -18.03
CA SER A 247 9.52 -7.03 -18.45
C SER A 247 10.72 -7.89 -18.83
N THR A 248 11.28 -7.61 -20.01
CA THR A 248 12.53 -8.21 -20.49
C THR A 248 13.68 -7.23 -20.28
N ILE A 249 14.79 -7.70 -19.72
CA ILE A 249 15.98 -6.90 -19.42
C ILE A 249 17.27 -7.63 -19.78
N TYR A 250 18.33 -6.88 -20.09
CA TYR A 250 19.70 -7.37 -20.04
C TYR A 250 20.24 -7.15 -18.63
N PHE A 251 20.68 -8.21 -17.98
CA PHE A 251 21.18 -8.13 -16.61
C PHE A 251 22.69 -7.84 -16.59
N PRO A 252 23.22 -7.06 -15.64
CA PRO A 252 24.65 -6.80 -15.54
C PRO A 252 25.44 -8.08 -15.25
N GLN A 253 26.39 -8.42 -16.12
CA GLN A 253 27.16 -9.67 -16.05
C GLN A 253 28.08 -9.80 -14.82
N HIS A 254 28.38 -8.70 -14.13
CA HIS A 254 29.29 -8.64 -12.98
C HIS A 254 28.54 -8.43 -11.66
N ALA A 255 27.25 -8.81 -11.59
CA ALA A 255 26.48 -8.71 -10.35
C ALA A 255 26.94 -9.74 -9.30
N SER A 256 27.08 -9.32 -8.06
CA SER A 256 27.49 -10.15 -6.92
C SER A 256 26.40 -10.37 -5.87
N ARG A 257 25.31 -9.61 -5.94
CA ARG A 257 24.06 -9.80 -5.17
C ARG A 257 22.91 -9.16 -5.94
N ALA A 258 21.73 -9.76 -5.87
CA ALA A 258 20.51 -9.17 -6.42
C ALA A 258 19.30 -9.51 -5.54
N VAL A 259 18.49 -8.50 -5.24
CA VAL A 259 17.25 -8.67 -4.47
C VAL A 259 16.11 -7.96 -5.21
N PHE A 260 15.05 -8.69 -5.48
CA PHE A 260 13.85 -8.17 -6.10
C PHE A 260 12.93 -7.58 -5.02
N SER A 261 12.34 -6.43 -5.29
CA SER A 261 11.31 -5.82 -4.46
C SER A 261 10.00 -5.75 -5.23
N LEU A 262 8.93 -6.23 -4.62
CA LEU A 262 7.60 -6.40 -5.20
C LEU A 262 6.58 -5.49 -4.48
N SER A 263 5.89 -4.67 -5.25
CA SER A 263 4.83 -3.78 -4.78
C SER A 263 3.50 -4.17 -5.43
N ALA A 264 2.51 -4.55 -4.62
CA ALA A 264 1.22 -5.03 -5.09
C ALA A 264 0.08 -4.62 -4.15
N ASN A 265 -1.02 -4.09 -4.70
CA ASN A 265 -2.25 -3.88 -3.95
C ASN A 265 -3.49 -3.97 -4.84
N GLY A 266 -4.58 -4.50 -4.30
CA GLY A 266 -5.90 -4.46 -4.92
C GLY A 266 -6.55 -3.08 -4.76
N GLN A 267 -7.33 -2.70 -5.76
CA GLN A 267 -8.25 -1.56 -5.77
C GLN A 267 -9.56 -1.97 -6.44
N MET A 268 -10.57 -1.11 -6.34
CA MET A 268 -11.89 -1.35 -6.94
C MET A 268 -12.48 -2.67 -6.40
N ALA A 269 -12.78 -3.66 -7.26
CA ALA A 269 -13.37 -4.93 -6.81
C ALA A 269 -12.41 -5.74 -5.93
N GLU A 270 -11.11 -5.51 -6.08
CA GLU A 270 -10.06 -6.15 -5.28
C GLU A 270 -9.65 -5.30 -4.06
N GLU A 271 -10.29 -4.17 -3.75
CA GLU A 271 -9.94 -3.40 -2.53
C GLU A 271 -10.25 -4.18 -1.24
N PHE A 272 -11.24 -5.08 -1.30
CA PHE A 272 -11.75 -5.87 -0.18
C PHE A 272 -11.57 -7.38 -0.37
N TRP A 273 -10.65 -7.81 -1.24
CA TRP A 273 -10.45 -9.24 -1.60
C TRP A 273 -10.42 -10.17 -0.38
N TRP A 274 -9.83 -9.71 0.74
CA TRP A 274 -9.69 -10.43 2.00
C TRP A 274 -11.00 -10.82 2.68
N SER A 275 -12.12 -10.28 2.21
CA SER A 275 -13.44 -10.60 2.73
C SER A 275 -14.26 -11.46 1.77
N ASN A 276 -13.81 -11.70 0.54
CA ASN A 276 -14.59 -12.43 -0.47
C ASN A 276 -15.03 -13.82 0.03
N VAL A 277 -16.13 -14.32 -0.51
CA VAL A 277 -16.56 -15.70 -0.27
C VAL A 277 -15.88 -16.65 -1.25
N LEU A 278 -16.02 -17.96 -1.03
CA LEU A 278 -15.62 -18.95 -2.02
C LEU A 278 -16.39 -18.72 -3.33
N GLN A 279 -15.78 -19.06 -4.46
CA GLN A 279 -16.40 -18.84 -5.77
C GLN A 279 -17.68 -19.68 -5.92
N SER A 280 -17.68 -20.89 -5.35
CA SER A 280 -18.86 -21.77 -5.35
C SER A 280 -20.03 -21.28 -4.47
N ASP A 281 -19.82 -20.25 -3.64
CA ASP A 281 -20.78 -19.74 -2.66
C ASP A 281 -21.36 -18.35 -2.99
N VAL A 282 -20.96 -17.74 -4.12
CA VAL A 282 -21.35 -16.36 -4.48
C VAL A 282 -22.86 -16.14 -4.51
N ASP A 283 -23.62 -17.13 -4.96
CA ASP A 283 -25.07 -17.05 -5.11
C ASP A 283 -25.86 -17.48 -3.86
N THR A 284 -25.18 -17.77 -2.74
CA THR A 284 -25.83 -18.31 -1.52
C THR A 284 -26.99 -17.44 -1.02
N PHE A 285 -26.88 -16.11 -1.13
CA PHE A 285 -27.90 -15.15 -0.67
C PHE A 285 -28.53 -14.36 -1.83
N ASN A 286 -28.52 -14.89 -3.05
CA ASN A 286 -29.02 -14.15 -4.21
C ASN A 286 -30.50 -13.75 -4.06
N ASP A 287 -31.31 -14.60 -3.42
CA ASP A 287 -32.73 -14.33 -3.16
C ASP A 287 -32.98 -13.27 -2.06
N THR A 288 -31.97 -12.92 -1.25
CA THR A 288 -32.15 -12.09 -0.05
C THR A 288 -31.28 -10.82 -0.01
N ALA A 289 -30.02 -10.89 -0.43
CA ALA A 289 -29.04 -9.79 -0.33
C ALA A 289 -28.20 -9.55 -1.59
N SER A 290 -28.50 -10.27 -2.69
CA SER A 290 -27.74 -10.35 -3.96
C SER A 290 -26.47 -11.22 -3.91
N SER A 291 -25.86 -11.47 -5.08
CA SER A 291 -24.60 -12.19 -5.21
C SER A 291 -23.48 -11.52 -4.40
N MET A 292 -22.68 -12.33 -3.73
CA MET A 292 -21.50 -11.89 -2.98
C MET A 292 -20.24 -11.90 -3.85
N PRO A 293 -19.24 -11.05 -3.58
CA PRO A 293 -17.92 -11.13 -4.23
C PRO A 293 -17.22 -12.47 -3.99
N GLY A 294 -16.77 -13.10 -5.08
CA GLY A 294 -16.19 -14.46 -5.09
C GLY A 294 -14.67 -14.50 -5.20
N LEU A 295 -14.14 -15.57 -5.81
CA LEU A 295 -12.71 -15.82 -6.00
C LEU A 295 -11.90 -16.03 -4.71
N SER A 296 -12.56 -16.43 -3.62
CA SER A 296 -11.99 -16.71 -2.30
C SER A 296 -11.31 -15.50 -1.61
N PRO A 297 -11.16 -15.51 -0.27
CA PRO A 297 -10.48 -14.44 0.45
C PRO A 297 -8.94 -14.57 0.44
N PHE A 298 -8.34 -15.14 -0.60
CA PHE A 298 -6.91 -15.40 -0.70
C PHE A 298 -6.31 -14.89 -1.99
N ARG A 299 -5.12 -14.29 -1.90
CA ARG A 299 -4.34 -13.79 -3.03
C ARG A 299 -2.86 -14.11 -2.83
N GLU A 300 -2.21 -14.62 -3.86
CA GLU A 300 -0.77 -14.80 -3.93
C GLU A 300 -0.22 -13.99 -5.10
N VAL A 301 0.79 -13.17 -4.83
CA VAL A 301 1.52 -12.44 -5.87
C VAL A 301 2.82 -13.19 -6.13
N GLN A 302 3.08 -13.55 -7.38
CA GLN A 302 4.15 -14.45 -7.78
C GLN A 302 5.19 -13.71 -8.61
N LEU A 303 6.47 -13.95 -8.33
CA LEU A 303 7.59 -13.53 -9.17
C LEU A 303 8.11 -14.72 -9.98
N TYR A 304 8.14 -14.57 -11.29
CA TYR A 304 8.77 -15.51 -12.22
C TYR A 304 10.01 -14.90 -12.87
N ILE A 305 11.04 -15.73 -13.03
CA ILE A 305 12.26 -15.45 -13.79
C ILE A 305 12.38 -16.55 -14.85
N ASP A 306 12.35 -16.18 -16.13
CA ASP A 306 12.39 -17.10 -17.28
C ASP A 306 11.43 -18.30 -17.10
N ASP A 307 10.15 -17.98 -16.83
CA ASP A 307 9.04 -18.92 -16.61
C ASP A 307 9.17 -19.85 -15.40
N GLN A 308 10.16 -19.65 -14.52
CA GLN A 308 10.31 -20.37 -13.26
C GLN A 308 9.96 -19.48 -12.07
N LEU A 309 9.22 -20.02 -11.10
CA LEU A 309 8.83 -19.28 -9.91
C LEU A 309 10.06 -19.04 -9.01
N ALA A 310 10.38 -17.77 -8.77
CA ALA A 310 11.51 -17.35 -7.94
C ALA A 310 11.11 -17.05 -6.49
N GLY A 311 9.87 -16.60 -6.26
CA GLY A 311 9.34 -16.28 -4.94
C GLY A 311 7.91 -15.77 -4.99
N VAL A 312 7.30 -15.61 -3.82
CA VAL A 312 5.90 -15.17 -3.68
C VAL A 312 5.74 -14.13 -2.57
N GLN A 313 4.70 -13.32 -2.66
CA GLN A 313 4.22 -12.43 -1.60
C GLN A 313 2.75 -12.75 -1.35
N TRP A 314 2.39 -12.90 -0.07
CA TRP A 314 0.99 -12.81 0.35
C TRP A 314 0.73 -11.40 0.91
N PRO A 315 -0.07 -10.58 0.20
CA PRO A 315 -0.13 -9.15 0.47
C PRO A 315 -0.79 -8.86 1.82
N PHE A 316 -0.29 -7.84 2.51
CA PHE A 316 -0.96 -7.30 3.69
C PHE A 316 -2.34 -6.73 3.27
N PRO A 317 -3.45 -7.10 3.94
CA PRO A 317 -4.78 -6.62 3.57
C PRO A 317 -4.99 -5.17 4.02
N VAL A 318 -4.45 -4.20 3.28
CA VAL A 318 -4.55 -2.78 3.61
C VAL A 318 -6.02 -2.36 3.66
N VAL A 319 -6.47 -1.77 4.77
CA VAL A 319 -7.79 -1.17 4.89
C VAL A 319 -7.65 0.34 4.72
N PHE A 320 -7.95 0.84 3.52
CA PHE A 320 -7.85 2.25 3.17
C PHE A 320 -8.88 3.12 3.91
N THR A 321 -8.72 4.45 3.86
CA THR A 321 -9.46 5.36 4.74
C THR A 321 -10.95 5.50 4.44
N GLY A 322 -11.44 4.93 3.33
CA GLY A 322 -12.86 4.73 3.02
C GLY A 322 -13.39 3.31 3.26
N GLY A 323 -12.51 2.36 3.59
CA GLY A 323 -12.84 0.93 3.66
C GLY A 323 -13.47 0.49 4.97
N VAL A 324 -14.33 -0.53 4.92
CA VAL A 324 -15.13 -1.07 6.04
C VAL A 324 -16.14 -0.05 6.58
N SER A 325 -15.66 1.06 7.14
CA SER A 325 -16.44 2.24 7.49
C SER A 325 -15.51 3.46 7.56
N PRO A 326 -15.80 4.56 6.84
CA PRO A 326 -14.96 5.77 6.85
C PRO A 326 -14.71 6.36 8.25
N ALA A 327 -15.67 6.20 9.17
CA ALA A 327 -15.55 6.70 10.53
C ALA A 327 -14.52 5.96 11.40
N LEU A 328 -13.94 4.85 10.92
CA LEU A 328 -12.81 4.18 11.57
C LEU A 328 -11.49 4.96 11.37
N HIS A 329 -11.37 5.75 10.30
CA HIS A 329 -10.06 6.16 9.76
C HIS A 329 -9.69 7.62 10.01
N ARG A 330 -10.41 8.29 10.92
CA ARG A 330 -10.14 9.69 11.28
C ARG A 330 -10.00 9.87 12.79
N PRO A 331 -8.95 10.59 13.25
CA PRO A 331 -7.77 11.04 12.51
C PRO A 331 -6.71 9.94 12.27
N ILE A 332 -6.88 8.75 12.88
CA ILE A 332 -5.92 7.64 12.79
C ILE A 332 -6.24 6.80 11.54
N VAL A 333 -5.39 6.88 10.51
CA VAL A 333 -5.59 6.12 9.27
C VAL A 333 -5.28 4.63 9.45
N GLY A 334 -5.65 3.81 8.46
CA GLY A 334 -5.34 2.37 8.44
C GLY A 334 -3.84 2.07 8.47
N LEU A 335 -3.50 0.85 8.87
CA LEU A 335 -2.10 0.38 8.85
C LEU A 335 -1.59 0.40 7.41
N GLU A 336 -0.37 0.92 7.20
CA GLU A 336 0.29 1.05 5.89
C GLU A 336 -0.46 1.89 4.84
N ALA A 337 -1.52 2.62 5.20
CA ALA A 337 -2.28 3.43 4.25
C ALA A 337 -1.46 4.57 3.61
N PHE A 338 -0.56 5.20 4.36
CA PHE A 338 0.31 6.27 3.87
C PHE A 338 1.64 5.77 3.28
N ASP A 339 2.00 4.52 3.54
CA ASP A 339 3.24 3.90 3.04
C ASP A 339 3.03 2.41 2.91
N LEU A 340 2.59 2.00 1.72
CA LEU A 340 2.32 0.60 1.42
C LEU A 340 3.65 -0.13 1.30
N ARG A 341 3.85 -1.14 2.14
CA ARG A 341 5.13 -1.84 2.23
C ARG A 341 5.33 -2.80 1.05
N GLU A 342 6.57 -2.87 0.58
CA GLU A 342 7.00 -3.81 -0.45
C GLU A 342 7.56 -5.10 0.16
N HIS A 343 7.53 -6.18 -0.64
CA HIS A 343 8.07 -7.48 -0.25
C HIS A 343 9.42 -7.72 -0.94
N GLU A 344 10.38 -8.32 -0.23
CA GLU A 344 11.73 -8.59 -0.72
C GLU A 344 11.87 -10.07 -1.07
N ILE A 345 12.47 -10.37 -2.22
CA ILE A 345 12.78 -11.73 -2.68
C ILE A 345 14.25 -11.75 -3.09
N ASP A 346 15.10 -12.48 -2.37
CA ASP A 346 16.52 -12.60 -2.74
C ASP A 346 16.65 -13.47 -3.99
N VAL A 347 17.20 -12.89 -5.07
CA VAL A 347 17.37 -13.57 -6.36
C VAL A 347 18.85 -13.84 -6.66
N SER A 348 19.72 -13.78 -5.66
CA SER A 348 21.16 -13.97 -5.84
C SER A 348 21.53 -15.37 -6.34
N ALA A 349 20.73 -16.39 -6.01
CA ALA A 349 20.89 -17.74 -6.53
C ALA A 349 20.69 -17.85 -8.06
N TRP A 350 20.03 -16.86 -8.68
CA TRP A 350 19.80 -16.80 -10.12
C TRP A 350 20.94 -16.11 -10.89
N LEU A 351 21.88 -15.46 -10.21
CA LEU A 351 22.98 -14.73 -10.86
C LEU A 351 23.78 -15.54 -11.89
N PRO A 352 24.06 -16.86 -11.70
CA PRO A 352 24.76 -17.65 -12.70
C PRO A 352 24.09 -17.72 -14.07
N VAL A 353 22.75 -17.63 -14.12
CA VAL A 353 21.98 -17.65 -15.36
C VAL A 353 21.60 -16.25 -15.83
N LEU A 354 21.39 -15.30 -14.92
CA LEU A 354 21.09 -13.91 -15.28
C LEU A 354 22.32 -13.18 -15.86
N CYS A 355 23.52 -13.50 -15.41
CA CYS A 355 24.75 -12.81 -15.81
C CYS A 355 25.38 -13.33 -17.13
N ASP A 356 24.65 -14.11 -17.91
CA ASP A 356 25.16 -14.79 -19.12
C ASP A 356 25.31 -13.86 -20.35
N GLY A 357 24.84 -12.61 -20.24
CA GLY A 357 24.87 -11.60 -21.30
C GLY A 357 23.66 -11.65 -22.26
N GLN A 358 22.68 -12.51 -22.00
CA GLN A 358 21.42 -12.58 -22.72
C GLN A 358 20.34 -11.73 -22.04
N SER A 359 19.18 -11.66 -22.70
CA SER A 359 18.00 -11.02 -22.15
C SER A 359 17.16 -12.01 -21.35
N HIS A 360 16.70 -11.61 -20.18
CA HIS A 360 15.86 -12.43 -19.28
C HIS A 360 14.50 -11.78 -19.06
N THR A 361 13.49 -12.62 -18.85
CA THR A 361 12.11 -12.19 -18.62
C THR A 361 11.74 -12.31 -17.16
N PHE A 362 11.24 -11.20 -16.60
CA PHE A 362 10.65 -11.15 -15.27
C PHE A 362 9.15 -10.95 -15.42
N GLN A 363 8.36 -11.75 -14.72
CA GLN A 363 6.90 -11.65 -14.73
C GLN A 363 6.34 -11.62 -13.31
N ILE A 364 5.39 -10.71 -13.08
CA ILE A 364 4.57 -10.67 -11.88
C ILE A 364 3.20 -11.24 -12.22
N ARG A 365 2.69 -12.17 -11.41
CA ARG A 365 1.31 -12.68 -11.51
C ARG A 365 0.59 -12.47 -10.19
N VAL A 366 -0.73 -12.31 -10.24
CA VAL A 366 -1.58 -12.37 -9.04
C VAL A 366 -2.55 -13.51 -9.27
N VAL A 367 -2.62 -14.43 -8.31
CA VAL A 367 -3.49 -15.61 -8.36
C VAL A 367 -4.39 -15.66 -7.14
N GLY A 368 -5.60 -16.19 -7.33
CA GLY A 368 -6.54 -16.52 -6.27
C GLY A 368 -6.69 -18.03 -6.13
N ILE A 369 -7.69 -18.46 -5.37
CA ILE A 369 -8.13 -19.85 -5.34
C ILE A 369 -9.47 -19.95 -6.07
N ASP A 370 -9.54 -20.90 -6.99
CA ASP A 370 -10.77 -21.29 -7.65
C ASP A 370 -11.23 -22.64 -7.08
N ASP A 371 -12.44 -22.67 -6.54
CA ASP A 371 -13.10 -23.86 -5.99
C ASP A 371 -14.33 -24.29 -6.81
N ASP A 372 -14.56 -23.71 -8.00
CA ASP A 372 -15.60 -24.14 -8.94
C ASP A 372 -15.32 -25.56 -9.50
N THR A 373 -14.06 -25.99 -9.47
CA THR A 373 -13.64 -27.33 -9.89
C THR A 373 -13.01 -28.09 -8.73
N ALA A 374 -13.22 -29.41 -8.70
CA ALA A 374 -12.67 -30.28 -7.67
C ALA A 374 -11.50 -31.11 -8.25
N PRO A 375 -10.32 -31.12 -7.60
CA PRO A 375 -9.97 -30.36 -6.40
C PRO A 375 -9.76 -28.87 -6.69
N ALA A 376 -9.98 -28.02 -5.69
CA ALA A 376 -9.67 -26.59 -5.79
C ALA A 376 -8.18 -26.38 -6.08
N SER A 377 -7.85 -25.31 -6.81
CA SER A 377 -6.48 -25.00 -7.22
C SER A 377 -6.21 -23.50 -7.18
N LEU A 378 -4.92 -23.12 -7.25
CA LEU A 378 -4.57 -21.75 -7.61
C LEU A 378 -5.05 -21.46 -9.03
N SER A 379 -5.49 -20.22 -9.26
CA SER A 379 -6.02 -19.77 -10.55
C SER A 379 -5.61 -18.32 -10.81
N ASP A 380 -5.33 -17.99 -12.07
CA ASP A 380 -5.10 -16.61 -12.54
C ASP A 380 -6.39 -15.78 -12.62
N LYS A 381 -7.54 -16.39 -12.30
CA LYS A 381 -8.84 -15.74 -12.19
C LYS A 381 -8.86 -14.81 -10.95
N ILE A 382 -8.68 -13.53 -11.21
CA ILE A 382 -8.79 -12.42 -10.26
C ILE A 382 -9.75 -11.37 -10.82
N ASP A 383 -10.36 -10.56 -9.95
CA ASP A 383 -11.08 -9.37 -10.40
C ASP A 383 -10.09 -8.23 -10.71
N ALA A 384 -10.58 -7.20 -11.41
CA ALA A 384 -9.86 -5.94 -11.54
C ALA A 384 -10.04 -5.11 -10.25
N TYR A 385 -9.03 -4.42 -9.71
CA TYR A 385 -7.85 -3.87 -10.36
C TYR A 385 -6.64 -4.05 -9.43
N TRP A 386 -5.69 -4.91 -9.80
CA TRP A 386 -4.43 -5.07 -9.07
C TRP A 386 -3.35 -4.16 -9.66
N VAL A 387 -2.78 -3.29 -8.83
CA VAL A 387 -1.66 -2.44 -9.22
C VAL A 387 -0.37 -3.13 -8.84
N VAL A 388 0.49 -3.42 -9.80
CA VAL A 388 1.75 -4.13 -9.55
C VAL A 388 2.96 -3.47 -10.21
N THR A 389 4.09 -3.49 -9.50
CA THR A 389 5.42 -3.12 -9.98
C THR A 389 6.48 -3.92 -9.28
N GLY A 390 7.67 -3.99 -9.90
CA GLY A 390 8.86 -4.51 -9.27
C GLY A 390 10.11 -3.69 -9.57
N LYS A 391 11.17 -3.99 -8.84
CA LYS A 391 12.51 -3.44 -9.07
C LYS A 391 13.57 -4.39 -8.51
N ILE A 392 14.76 -4.37 -9.10
CA ILE A 392 15.88 -5.21 -8.65
C ILE A 392 16.98 -4.30 -8.12
N PHE A 393 17.35 -4.48 -6.86
CA PHE A 393 18.52 -3.87 -6.24
C PHE A 393 19.73 -4.75 -6.53
N VAL A 394 20.75 -4.21 -7.19
CA VAL A 394 21.92 -4.96 -7.66
C VAL A 394 23.21 -4.38 -7.08
N TRP A 395 24.06 -5.26 -6.56
CA TRP A 395 25.43 -4.95 -6.17
C TRP A 395 26.39 -5.55 -7.18
N LEU A 396 27.42 -4.79 -7.53
CA LEU A 396 28.32 -5.09 -8.64
C LEU A 396 29.74 -5.39 -8.12
N ASP A 397 30.40 -6.36 -8.76
CA ASP A 397 31.86 -6.55 -8.67
C ASP A 397 32.57 -5.61 -9.66
N GLU A 398 33.90 -5.72 -9.82
CA GLU A 398 34.63 -4.82 -10.73
C GLU A 398 34.18 -4.98 -12.18
N PRO A 399 34.10 -3.90 -12.97
CA PRO A 399 33.78 -3.96 -14.39
C PRO A 399 34.69 -4.93 -15.15
N GLY A 400 34.09 -5.75 -16.02
CA GLY A 400 34.80 -6.75 -16.83
C GLY A 400 34.93 -8.13 -16.19
N SER A 401 34.55 -8.29 -14.92
CA SER A 401 34.30 -9.62 -14.35
C SER A 401 32.99 -10.21 -14.86
N VAL A 402 32.82 -11.53 -14.73
CA VAL A 402 31.56 -12.22 -15.07
C VAL A 402 31.22 -13.16 -13.93
N THR A 403 30.01 -13.03 -13.40
CA THR A 403 29.45 -13.96 -12.44
C THR A 403 28.95 -15.19 -13.16
N THR A 404 29.37 -16.36 -12.68
CA THR A 404 29.15 -17.67 -13.31
C THR A 404 28.70 -18.68 -12.27
N GLY A 405 28.40 -19.91 -12.69
CA GLY A 405 27.95 -21.00 -11.82
C GLY A 405 27.02 -21.95 -12.57
N ALA A 406 26.30 -22.78 -11.83
CA ALA A 406 25.24 -23.61 -12.39
C ALA A 406 23.88 -22.91 -12.25
N ALA A 407 22.91 -23.28 -13.08
CA ALA A 407 21.52 -22.88 -12.88
C ALA A 407 21.03 -23.31 -11.49
N PRO A 408 20.24 -22.47 -10.79
CA PRO A 408 19.77 -22.80 -9.45
C PRO A 408 18.83 -24.00 -9.49
N LYS A 409 18.82 -24.78 -8.41
CA LYS A 409 17.78 -25.75 -8.13
C LYS A 409 16.59 -25.01 -7.50
N VAL A 410 15.44 -25.10 -8.18
CA VAL A 410 14.16 -24.54 -7.77
C VAL A 410 13.27 -25.69 -7.27
N ASP A 411 12.89 -25.65 -6.00
CA ASP A 411 12.00 -26.62 -5.36
C ASP A 411 10.76 -25.90 -4.85
N VAL A 412 9.63 -26.19 -5.48
CA VAL A 412 8.38 -25.46 -5.32
C VAL A 412 7.24 -26.47 -5.30
N PRO A 413 6.99 -27.15 -4.15
CA PRO A 413 5.88 -28.07 -4.03
C PRO A 413 4.54 -27.36 -4.28
N GLU A 414 3.58 -28.09 -4.86
CA GLU A 414 2.21 -27.59 -5.00
C GLU A 414 1.64 -27.16 -3.64
N PRO A 415 0.92 -26.02 -3.57
CA PRO A 415 0.36 -25.52 -2.31
C PRO A 415 -0.67 -26.49 -1.74
N LEU A 416 -0.64 -26.66 -0.42
CA LEU A 416 -1.69 -27.42 0.28
C LEU A 416 -2.91 -26.51 0.48
N LEU A 417 -4.03 -26.86 -0.15
CA LEU A 417 -5.30 -26.16 -0.01
C LEU A 417 -6.29 -27.02 0.79
N LEU A 418 -6.80 -26.49 1.90
CA LEU A 418 -7.87 -27.10 2.69
C LEU A 418 -9.06 -26.14 2.75
N ILE A 419 -10.17 -26.54 2.14
CA ILE A 419 -11.38 -25.72 2.00
C ILE A 419 -12.56 -26.49 2.57
N SER A 420 -13.43 -25.79 3.30
CA SER A 420 -14.72 -26.33 3.75
C SER A 420 -15.76 -25.24 3.75
N HIS A 421 -17.01 -25.59 3.51
CA HIS A 421 -18.13 -24.66 3.63
C HIS A 421 -19.42 -25.39 4.01
N GLN A 422 -20.34 -24.66 4.62
CA GLN A 422 -21.65 -25.15 5.02
C GLN A 422 -22.67 -24.02 4.92
N ARG A 423 -23.84 -24.34 4.36
CA ARG A 423 -25.00 -23.46 4.26
C ARG A 423 -26.07 -23.94 5.23
N GLN A 424 -26.77 -23.01 5.87
CA GLN A 424 -27.94 -23.30 6.69
C GLN A 424 -29.16 -22.55 6.14
N GLN A 425 -30.29 -23.23 6.11
CA GLN A 425 -31.58 -22.69 5.69
C GLN A 425 -32.50 -22.49 6.89
N ASP A 426 -33.38 -21.50 6.79
CA ASP A 426 -34.47 -21.29 7.73
C ASP A 426 -35.61 -22.32 7.56
N GLY A 427 -36.67 -22.18 8.35
CA GLY A 427 -37.85 -23.06 8.26
C GLY A 427 -38.64 -22.96 6.93
N HIS A 428 -38.31 -22.01 6.07
CA HIS A 428 -38.92 -21.79 4.76
C HIS A 428 -38.02 -22.21 3.59
N GLY A 429 -36.83 -22.75 3.88
CA GLY A 429 -35.85 -23.18 2.86
C GLY A 429 -35.01 -22.03 2.30
N VAL A 430 -35.01 -20.87 2.93
CA VAL A 430 -34.20 -19.70 2.54
C VAL A 430 -32.85 -19.78 3.24
N ASN A 431 -31.75 -19.60 2.51
CA ASN A 431 -30.41 -19.60 3.10
C ASN A 431 -30.27 -18.42 4.09
N GLU A 432 -30.01 -18.74 5.35
CA GLU A 432 -29.85 -17.75 6.43
C GLU A 432 -28.38 -17.58 6.86
N LEU A 433 -27.57 -18.64 6.74
CA LEU A 433 -26.16 -18.67 7.15
C LEU A 433 -25.27 -19.35 6.10
N LEU A 434 -24.03 -18.87 6.00
CA LEU A 434 -22.92 -19.49 5.29
C LEU A 434 -21.67 -19.43 6.18
N ASP A 435 -21.14 -20.59 6.52
CA ASP A 435 -19.83 -20.74 7.15
C ASP A 435 -18.84 -21.31 6.14
N TYR A 436 -17.65 -20.73 6.04
CA TYR A 436 -16.58 -21.24 5.19
C TYR A 436 -15.22 -21.09 5.85
N SER A 437 -14.33 -22.04 5.56
CA SER A 437 -12.95 -22.01 6.03
C SER A 437 -11.99 -22.31 4.89
N LEU A 438 -10.85 -21.63 4.94
CA LEU A 438 -9.75 -21.81 4.01
C LEU A 438 -8.45 -21.89 4.80
N ARG A 439 -7.62 -22.88 4.51
CA ARG A 439 -6.22 -22.93 4.97
C ARG A 439 -5.31 -23.21 3.78
N VAL A 440 -4.25 -22.44 3.67
CA VAL A 440 -3.23 -22.59 2.62
C VAL A 440 -1.88 -22.77 3.28
N ARG A 441 -1.05 -23.68 2.74
CA ARG A 441 0.38 -23.74 3.03
C ARG A 441 1.18 -23.72 1.75
N ARG A 442 2.29 -22.99 1.78
CA ARG A 442 3.18 -22.79 0.63
C ARG A 442 4.63 -22.84 1.07
N ALA A 443 5.46 -23.52 0.28
CA ALA A 443 6.90 -23.56 0.45
C ALA A 443 7.59 -23.23 -0.88
N VAL A 444 8.60 -22.38 -0.84
CA VAL A 444 9.47 -22.06 -1.98
C VAL A 444 10.92 -22.22 -1.53
N SER A 445 11.75 -22.88 -2.32
CA SER A 445 13.18 -22.95 -2.09
C SER A 445 13.94 -22.80 -3.41
N VAL A 446 14.89 -21.87 -3.44
CA VAL A 446 15.82 -21.70 -4.55
C VAL A 446 17.23 -21.78 -3.99
N THR A 447 18.07 -22.62 -4.57
CA THR A 447 19.45 -22.84 -4.11
C THR A 447 20.41 -22.86 -5.30
N GLY A 448 21.57 -22.23 -5.20
CA GLY A 448 22.52 -22.18 -6.31
C GLY A 448 23.95 -21.88 -5.86
N GLU A 449 24.92 -22.44 -6.57
CA GLU A 449 26.33 -22.07 -6.43
C GLU A 449 26.63 -20.87 -7.33
N VAL A 450 27.12 -19.79 -6.72
CA VAL A 450 27.46 -18.55 -7.42
C VAL A 450 28.95 -18.31 -7.32
N ARG A 451 29.59 -18.10 -8.46
CA ARG A 451 31.00 -17.76 -8.58
C ARG A 451 31.14 -16.34 -9.10
N THR A 452 31.57 -15.43 -8.23
CA THR A 452 31.87 -14.04 -8.58
C THR A 452 33.38 -13.81 -8.62
N GLN A 453 33.81 -12.58 -8.89
CA GLN A 453 35.23 -12.21 -8.84
C GLN A 453 35.83 -12.43 -7.44
N LYS A 454 35.03 -12.22 -6.39
CA LYS A 454 35.46 -12.27 -4.98
C LYS A 454 35.50 -13.69 -4.41
N GLY A 455 34.99 -14.69 -5.12
CA GLY A 455 35.00 -16.08 -4.70
C GLY A 455 33.74 -16.85 -5.10
N THR A 456 33.61 -18.05 -4.56
CA THR A 456 32.45 -18.92 -4.77
C THR A 456 31.68 -19.05 -3.46
N TYR A 457 30.35 -18.95 -3.51
CA TYR A 457 29.48 -19.12 -2.37
C TYR A 457 28.19 -19.86 -2.75
N GLN A 458 27.54 -20.46 -1.75
CA GLN A 458 26.21 -21.05 -1.89
C GLN A 458 25.18 -19.98 -1.53
N ALA A 459 24.29 -19.66 -2.48
CA ALA A 459 23.20 -18.74 -2.30
C ALA A 459 21.88 -19.51 -2.18
N TRP A 460 20.99 -19.05 -1.30
CA TRP A 460 19.67 -19.64 -1.21
C TRP A 460 18.61 -18.65 -0.73
N TRP A 461 17.39 -18.91 -1.16
CA TRP A 461 16.15 -18.23 -0.77
C TRP A 461 15.13 -19.28 -0.34
N HIS A 462 14.50 -19.10 0.81
CA HIS A 462 13.49 -20.00 1.33
C HIS A 462 12.30 -19.22 1.87
N GLN A 463 11.09 -19.69 1.56
CA GLN A 463 9.85 -19.15 2.10
C GLN A 463 8.97 -20.27 2.61
N GLU A 464 8.39 -20.07 3.79
CA GLU A 464 7.34 -20.90 4.38
C GLU A 464 6.16 -20.01 4.74
N LEU A 465 5.00 -20.24 4.13
CA LEU A 465 3.82 -19.39 4.32
C LEU A 465 2.59 -20.22 4.73
N THR A 466 1.81 -19.67 5.66
CA THR A 466 0.54 -20.25 6.13
C THR A 466 -0.58 -19.21 6.21
N TYR A 467 -1.73 -19.55 5.66
CA TYR A 467 -2.91 -18.71 5.63
C TYR A 467 -4.05 -19.46 6.29
N SER A 468 -4.88 -18.75 7.05
CA SER A 468 -6.16 -19.26 7.52
C SER A 468 -7.23 -18.19 7.42
N ASN A 469 -8.44 -18.58 7.06
CA ASN A 469 -9.64 -17.75 7.15
C ASN A 469 -10.82 -18.55 7.67
N LEU A 470 -11.60 -17.89 8.52
CA LEU A 470 -12.94 -18.29 8.93
C LEU A 470 -13.89 -17.17 8.51
N GLY A 471 -14.73 -17.46 7.52
CA GLY A 471 -15.81 -16.57 7.08
C GLY A 471 -17.14 -17.05 7.61
N HIS A 472 -17.95 -16.13 8.10
CA HIS A 472 -19.30 -16.36 8.58
C HIS A 472 -20.20 -15.26 8.05
N VAL A 473 -21.14 -15.62 7.18
CA VAL A 473 -22.17 -14.73 6.67
C VAL A 473 -23.49 -15.15 7.29
N SER A 474 -24.22 -14.18 7.84
CA SER A 474 -25.49 -14.42 8.53
C SER A 474 -26.53 -13.37 8.20
N SER A 475 -27.70 -13.49 8.81
CA SER A 475 -28.83 -12.58 8.59
C SER A 475 -29.16 -12.47 7.10
N PHE A 476 -29.24 -13.62 6.42
CA PHE A 476 -29.60 -13.70 5.01
C PHE A 476 -28.67 -12.90 4.09
N GLY A 477 -27.38 -12.82 4.43
CA GLY A 477 -26.36 -12.13 3.63
C GLY A 477 -26.05 -10.69 4.05
N THR A 478 -26.69 -10.17 5.11
CA THR A 478 -26.52 -8.77 5.54
C THR A 478 -25.47 -8.56 6.63
N ASN A 479 -25.06 -9.64 7.29
CA ASN A 479 -23.99 -9.65 8.29
C ASN A 479 -22.84 -10.51 7.79
N GLN A 480 -21.60 -10.03 7.92
CA GLN A 480 -20.42 -10.78 7.58
C GLN A 480 -19.32 -10.60 8.62
N ILE A 481 -18.75 -11.71 9.05
CA ILE A 481 -17.54 -11.80 9.85
C ILE A 481 -16.46 -12.49 9.02
N ASN A 482 -15.28 -11.87 8.95
CA ASN A 482 -14.07 -12.50 8.42
C ASN A 482 -12.99 -12.48 9.50
N ARG A 483 -12.42 -13.64 9.80
CA ARG A 483 -11.26 -13.80 10.66
C ARG A 483 -10.18 -14.48 9.86
N MET A 484 -9.21 -13.70 9.38
CA MET A 484 -8.08 -14.21 8.61
C MET A 484 -6.75 -13.99 9.34
N THR A 485 -5.77 -14.80 8.99
CA THR A 485 -4.38 -14.62 9.40
C THR A 485 -3.47 -15.11 8.28
N ILE A 486 -2.61 -14.22 7.80
CA ILE A 486 -1.43 -14.55 7.00
C ILE A 486 -0.25 -14.68 7.96
N SER A 487 0.61 -15.67 7.78
CA SER A 487 1.90 -15.73 8.46
C SER A 487 2.96 -16.32 7.53
N GLY A 488 4.18 -15.81 7.58
CA GLY A 488 5.27 -16.32 6.77
C GLY A 488 6.64 -16.08 7.39
N ALA A 489 7.60 -16.87 6.93
CA ALA A 489 9.01 -16.75 7.22
C ALA A 489 9.78 -16.78 5.90
N ASP A 490 10.51 -15.71 5.63
CA ASP A 490 11.41 -15.59 4.49
C ASP A 490 12.86 -15.62 4.99
N GLU A 491 13.72 -16.41 4.37
CA GLU A 491 15.12 -16.53 4.75
C GLU A 491 16.02 -16.53 3.49
N ALA A 492 17.15 -15.83 3.58
CA ALA A 492 18.16 -15.81 2.54
C ALA A 492 19.57 -15.95 3.11
N SER A 493 20.45 -16.60 2.36
CA SER A 493 21.89 -16.63 2.63
C SER A 493 22.72 -16.62 1.34
N GLY A 494 24.03 -16.52 1.52
CA GLY A 494 25.01 -16.36 0.45
C GLY A 494 25.81 -15.08 0.64
N PRO A 495 25.60 -14.04 -0.21
CA PRO A 495 26.38 -12.81 -0.11
C PRO A 495 26.06 -12.01 1.16
N ARG A 496 24.81 -12.10 1.65
CA ARG A 496 24.34 -11.52 2.91
C ARG A 496 23.27 -12.43 3.51
N GLN A 497 23.17 -12.44 4.83
CA GLN A 497 22.08 -13.11 5.55
C GLN A 497 20.90 -12.14 5.70
N TYR A 498 19.70 -12.67 5.49
CA TYR A 498 18.43 -11.98 5.68
C TYR A 498 17.42 -12.98 6.26
N ALA A 499 16.61 -12.54 7.20
CA ALA A 499 15.44 -13.29 7.62
C ALA A 499 14.31 -12.32 7.98
N LYS A 500 13.07 -12.71 7.69
CA LYS A 500 11.88 -11.95 8.04
C LYS A 500 10.75 -12.88 8.43
N GLU A 501 10.23 -12.71 9.64
CA GLU A 501 8.99 -13.33 10.09
C GLU A 501 7.88 -12.28 10.08
N TYR A 502 6.70 -12.66 9.60
CA TYR A 502 5.54 -11.77 9.56
C TYR A 502 4.23 -12.48 9.90
N SER A 503 3.31 -11.74 10.51
CA SER A 503 1.95 -12.19 10.79
C SER A 503 0.96 -11.03 10.67
N TYR A 504 -0.11 -11.23 9.90
CA TYR A 504 -1.13 -10.25 9.58
C TYR A 504 -2.52 -10.76 9.99
N PRO A 505 -2.87 -10.72 11.29
CA PRO A 505 -4.23 -11.05 11.73
C PRO A 505 -5.21 -9.94 11.34
N LEU A 506 -6.38 -10.32 10.84
CA LEU A 506 -7.48 -9.40 10.56
C LEU A 506 -8.80 -10.04 11.04
N TYR A 507 -9.57 -9.28 11.79
CA TYR A 507 -10.95 -9.56 12.15
C TYR A 507 -11.81 -8.37 11.73
N ALA A 508 -12.78 -8.62 10.87
CA ALA A 508 -13.76 -7.64 10.46
C ALA A 508 -15.16 -8.21 10.66
N ASN A 509 -15.99 -7.51 11.41
CA ASN A 509 -17.40 -7.81 11.57
C ASN A 509 -18.20 -6.60 11.06
N THR A 510 -18.95 -6.82 9.99
CA THR A 510 -19.71 -5.78 9.31
C THR A 510 -21.14 -6.20 9.14
N SER A 511 -22.08 -5.32 9.46
CA SER A 511 -23.48 -5.45 9.10
C SER A 511 -23.93 -4.25 8.29
N PHE A 512 -24.83 -4.47 7.35
CA PHE A 512 -25.47 -3.39 6.61
C PHE A 512 -26.98 -3.55 6.60
N SER A 513 -27.69 -2.42 6.53
CA SER A 513 -29.13 -2.40 6.34
C SER A 513 -29.52 -1.31 5.35
N ILE A 514 -30.54 -1.59 4.56
CA ILE A 514 -31.14 -0.64 3.62
C ILE A 514 -32.53 -0.31 4.13
N GLY A 515 -32.76 0.95 4.49
CA GLY A 515 -34.06 1.46 4.90
C GLY A 515 -35.07 1.46 3.76
N SER A 516 -36.36 1.55 4.08
CA SER A 516 -37.43 1.65 3.07
C SER A 516 -37.32 2.90 2.19
N ASP A 517 -36.69 3.95 2.70
CA ASP A 517 -36.33 5.18 1.99
C ASP A 517 -35.03 5.05 1.17
N LYS A 518 -34.45 3.84 1.07
CA LYS A 518 -33.16 3.52 0.47
C LYS A 518 -31.96 4.09 1.22
N SER A 519 -32.12 4.53 2.47
CA SER A 519 -30.99 4.90 3.31
C SER A 519 -30.11 3.69 3.61
N LEU A 520 -28.80 3.90 3.69
CA LEU A 520 -27.83 2.86 4.02
C LEU A 520 -27.31 3.09 5.43
N THR A 521 -27.28 2.04 6.23
CA THR A 521 -26.58 2.02 7.52
C THR A 521 -25.56 0.90 7.53
N ILE A 522 -24.37 1.16 8.05
CA ILE A 522 -23.30 0.18 8.26
C ILE A 522 -22.89 0.23 9.73
N GLU A 523 -22.80 -0.92 10.37
CA GLU A 523 -22.10 -1.08 11.65
C GLU A 523 -20.88 -1.96 11.43
N ALA A 524 -19.74 -1.52 11.96
CA ALA A 524 -18.48 -2.19 11.75
C ALA A 524 -17.66 -2.30 13.04
N GLU A 525 -17.01 -3.45 13.20
CA GLU A 525 -15.93 -3.69 14.14
C GLU A 525 -14.73 -4.22 13.36
N LEU A 526 -13.56 -3.60 13.58
CA LEU A 526 -12.32 -3.95 12.91
C LEU A 526 -11.23 -4.14 13.96
N GLU A 527 -10.53 -5.26 13.88
CA GLU A 527 -9.24 -5.50 14.52
C GLU A 527 -8.25 -5.93 13.43
N GLN A 528 -7.16 -5.18 13.30
CA GLN A 528 -6.14 -5.42 12.28
C GLN A 528 -4.77 -5.33 12.94
N GLY A 529 -3.97 -6.39 12.78
CA GLY A 529 -2.63 -6.46 13.32
C GLY A 529 -1.58 -6.61 12.23
N LEU A 530 -0.39 -6.08 12.53
CA LEU A 530 0.81 -6.29 11.75
C LEU A 530 1.95 -6.58 12.73
N ARG A 531 2.56 -7.75 12.58
CA ARG A 531 3.72 -8.19 13.37
C ARG A 531 4.84 -8.54 12.41
N LEU A 532 6.00 -7.92 12.59
CA LEU A 532 7.20 -8.17 11.82
C LEU A 532 8.38 -8.38 12.76
N LYS A 533 9.24 -9.32 12.38
CA LYS A 533 10.61 -9.37 12.87
C LYS A 533 11.53 -9.50 11.67
N THR A 534 12.59 -8.71 11.65
CA THR A 534 13.55 -8.69 10.55
C THR A 534 14.94 -8.80 11.11
N TRP A 535 15.79 -9.62 10.50
CA TRP A 535 17.18 -9.80 10.85
C TRP A 535 18.08 -9.71 9.63
N GLY A 536 19.34 -9.35 9.89
CA GLY A 536 20.35 -9.27 8.85
C GLY A 536 20.15 -8.06 7.96
N HIS A 537 20.19 -8.26 6.65
CA HIS A 537 20.52 -7.23 5.67
C HIS A 537 19.36 -6.92 4.72
N ALA A 538 18.26 -6.42 5.26
CA ALA A 538 17.13 -5.91 4.48
C ALA A 538 17.58 -4.76 3.56
N ILE A 539 16.87 -4.52 2.46
CA ILE A 539 17.10 -3.36 1.61
C ILE A 539 16.53 -2.10 2.28
N PHE A 540 15.29 -2.22 2.76
CA PHE A 540 14.52 -1.10 3.27
C PHE A 540 14.94 -0.72 4.69
N ALA A 541 14.81 0.56 5.03
CA ALA A 541 15.09 1.06 6.36
C ALA A 541 14.24 0.32 7.41
N SER A 542 14.89 -0.12 8.48
CA SER A 542 14.24 -0.86 9.56
C SER A 542 13.53 0.05 10.56
N GLY A 543 13.96 1.30 10.65
CA GLY A 543 13.62 2.25 11.73
C GLY A 543 14.66 2.27 12.84
N LEU A 544 15.55 1.27 12.94
CA LEU A 544 16.65 1.25 13.92
C LEU A 544 17.62 2.40 13.68
N GLU A 545 17.70 2.91 12.46
CA GLU A 545 18.58 4.00 12.07
C GLU A 545 18.27 5.28 12.85
N ALA A 546 16.99 5.53 13.16
CA ALA A 546 16.59 6.64 14.02
C ALA A 546 17.17 6.52 15.45
N PHE A 547 17.43 5.29 15.89
CA PHE A 547 17.92 4.93 17.21
C PHE A 547 19.34 4.37 17.17
N GLY A 548 20.20 4.82 16.24
CA GLY A 548 21.55 4.27 15.95
C GLY A 548 22.55 4.27 17.13
N ALA A 549 22.16 3.66 18.23
CA ALA A 549 22.45 4.05 19.60
C ALA A 549 22.20 2.92 20.61
N VAL A 550 22.40 1.65 20.25
CA VAL A 550 22.48 0.59 21.26
C VAL A 550 23.75 -0.20 20.98
N SER A 551 24.73 0.02 21.85
CA SER A 551 26.05 -0.61 21.98
C SER A 551 27.25 0.34 21.76
N GLN A 552 27.66 0.96 22.86
CA GLN A 552 29.05 1.40 23.06
C GLN A 552 30.01 0.23 23.35
N ASP A 553 29.49 -1.01 23.43
CA ASP A 553 30.25 -2.22 23.83
C ASP A 553 30.61 -3.16 22.66
N GLY A 554 30.30 -2.77 21.41
CA GLY A 554 30.54 -3.58 20.20
C GLY A 554 29.48 -4.61 19.79
N ASN A 555 28.39 -4.81 20.54
CA ASN A 555 27.23 -5.65 20.17
C ASN A 555 26.02 -4.82 19.67
N GLN A 556 26.03 -4.37 18.42
CA GLN A 556 24.85 -3.72 17.83
C GLN A 556 23.66 -4.71 17.73
N PRO A 557 22.39 -4.25 17.93
CA PRO A 557 21.23 -5.04 17.56
C PRO A 557 21.37 -5.55 16.13
N LEU A 558 21.06 -6.82 15.87
CA LEU A 558 21.14 -7.46 14.53
C LEU A 558 19.77 -7.74 13.91
N GLY A 559 18.69 -7.35 14.59
CA GLY A 559 17.35 -7.32 14.02
C GLY A 559 16.44 -6.29 14.68
N CYS A 560 15.21 -6.19 14.19
CA CYS A 560 14.15 -5.36 14.75
C CYS A 560 12.84 -6.13 14.87
N LYS A 561 11.97 -5.63 15.73
CA LYS A 561 10.60 -6.11 15.92
C LYS A 561 9.64 -4.94 15.81
N LEU A 562 8.60 -5.08 15.00
CA LEU A 562 7.50 -4.12 14.88
C LEU A 562 6.19 -4.86 15.11
N GLU A 563 5.42 -4.41 16.10
CA GLU A 563 4.08 -4.92 16.37
C GLU A 563 3.11 -3.75 16.43
N THR A 564 2.02 -3.84 15.68
CA THR A 564 0.93 -2.89 15.83
C THR A 564 -0.41 -3.59 15.74
N LEU A 565 -1.33 -3.17 16.59
CA LEU A 565 -2.71 -3.64 16.65
C LEU A 565 -3.62 -2.42 16.63
N ARG A 566 -4.50 -2.38 15.62
CA ARG A 566 -5.52 -1.35 15.48
C ARG A 566 -6.89 -1.99 15.69
N THR A 567 -7.67 -1.42 16.60
CA THR A 567 -9.03 -1.84 16.93
C THR A 567 -9.99 -0.67 16.80
N GLY A 568 -11.21 -0.89 16.34
CA GLY A 568 -12.21 0.17 16.31
C GLY A 568 -13.62 -0.34 16.07
N LYS A 569 -14.59 0.52 16.40
CA LYS A 569 -16.00 0.35 16.05
C LYS A 569 -16.52 1.62 15.43
N ALA A 570 -17.34 1.48 14.39
CA ALA A 570 -17.93 2.62 13.72
C ALA A 570 -19.30 2.30 13.17
N GLY A 571 -20.21 3.26 13.33
CA GLY A 571 -21.47 3.35 12.62
C GLY A 571 -21.36 4.36 11.49
N PHE A 572 -21.98 4.06 10.36
CA PHE A 572 -22.11 4.95 9.21
C PHE A 572 -23.56 4.98 8.75
N HIS A 573 -24.04 6.15 8.35
CA HIS A 573 -25.36 6.34 7.79
C HIS A 573 -25.30 7.25 6.55
N GLN A 574 -26.06 6.90 5.52
CA GLN A 574 -26.27 7.70 4.32
C GLN A 574 -27.76 7.78 3.98
N SER A 575 -28.22 8.99 3.67
CA SER A 575 -29.60 9.22 3.23
C SER A 575 -29.87 8.56 1.87
N GLY A 576 -31.11 8.15 1.61
CA GLY A 576 -31.46 7.48 0.35
C GLY A 576 -31.28 8.34 -0.92
N ASP A 577 -31.27 9.67 -0.78
CA ASP A 577 -30.91 10.60 -1.86
C ASP A 577 -29.39 10.78 -2.05
N ARG A 578 -28.57 10.13 -1.20
CA ARG A 578 -27.10 10.13 -1.18
C ARG A 578 -26.44 11.50 -0.99
N ARG A 579 -27.22 12.53 -0.66
CA ARG A 579 -26.75 13.91 -0.46
C ARG A 579 -26.18 14.15 0.93
N ARG A 580 -26.56 13.31 1.90
CA ARG A 580 -26.11 13.42 3.29
C ARG A 580 -25.56 12.09 3.75
N SER A 581 -24.52 12.18 4.56
CA SER A 581 -23.99 11.06 5.32
C SER A 581 -23.58 11.56 6.70
N SER A 582 -23.43 10.63 7.61
CA SER A 582 -22.84 10.84 8.93
C SER A 582 -22.20 9.55 9.40
N GLY A 583 -21.22 9.65 10.27
CA GLY A 583 -20.57 8.51 10.87
C GLY A 583 -20.03 8.88 12.23
N SER A 584 -19.94 7.89 13.10
CA SER A 584 -19.38 8.03 14.44
C SER A 584 -18.69 6.73 14.82
N GLY A 585 -17.59 6.83 15.55
CA GLY A 585 -16.82 5.67 15.91
C GLY A 585 -15.67 6.00 16.84
N TRP A 586 -14.97 4.96 17.23
CA TRP A 586 -13.72 5.06 17.94
C TRP A 586 -12.71 4.10 17.32
N THR A 587 -11.44 4.52 17.38
CA THR A 587 -10.30 3.74 16.94
C THR A 587 -9.21 3.88 17.99
N ARG A 588 -8.60 2.76 18.34
CA ARG A 588 -7.42 2.66 19.18
C ARG A 588 -6.33 1.94 18.41
N GLN A 589 -5.10 2.41 18.54
CA GLN A 589 -3.93 1.73 18.02
C GLN A 589 -2.86 1.60 19.10
N ASP A 590 -2.40 0.38 19.30
CA ASP A 590 -1.22 0.03 20.08
C ASP A 590 -0.08 -0.22 19.09
N PHE A 591 1.04 0.47 19.26
CA PHE A 591 2.22 0.37 18.41
C PHE A 591 3.47 0.14 19.26
N TYR A 592 4.30 -0.79 18.83
CA TYR A 592 5.54 -1.20 19.46
C TYR A 592 6.63 -1.38 18.41
N PHE A 593 7.81 -0.82 18.67
CA PHE A 593 9.01 -1.03 17.88
C PHE A 593 10.21 -1.24 18.81
N GLY A 594 10.97 -2.31 18.57
CA GLY A 594 12.12 -2.71 19.38
C GLY A 594 13.29 -3.22 18.56
N GLY A 595 14.49 -3.18 19.15
CA GLY A 595 15.72 -3.75 18.60
C GLY A 595 16.00 -5.13 19.18
N ILE A 596 16.51 -6.05 18.36
CA ILE A 596 16.85 -7.42 18.74
C ILE A 596 18.37 -7.59 18.71
N ASP A 597 18.96 -7.89 19.88
CA ASP A 597 20.40 -8.15 20.00
C ASP A 597 20.81 -9.53 19.50
N SER A 598 22.05 -9.63 19.01
CA SER A 598 22.62 -10.89 18.54
C SER A 598 22.65 -11.93 19.67
N GLY A 599 21.96 -13.05 19.47
CA GLY A 599 21.89 -14.14 20.45
C GLY A 599 20.87 -13.95 21.58
N SER A 600 20.15 -12.83 21.65
CA SER A 600 19.00 -12.65 22.53
C SER A 600 17.71 -13.10 21.85
N LYS A 601 16.82 -13.76 22.61
CA LYS A 601 15.42 -13.98 22.18
C LYS A 601 14.52 -12.78 22.48
N ASP A 602 14.97 -11.92 23.39
CA ASP A 602 14.24 -10.77 23.88
C ASP A 602 14.70 -9.51 23.14
N ASP A 603 13.73 -8.67 22.80
CA ASP A 603 13.94 -7.39 22.16
C ASP A 603 13.90 -6.23 23.18
N VAL A 604 14.56 -5.13 22.86
CA VAL A 604 14.59 -3.90 23.66
C VAL A 604 13.65 -2.89 23.03
N ALA A 605 12.65 -2.41 23.80
CA ALA A 605 11.70 -1.40 23.33
C ALA A 605 12.40 -0.07 22.99
N LEU A 606 12.19 0.43 21.78
CA LEU A 606 12.76 1.69 21.28
C LEU A 606 11.70 2.79 21.11
N TYR A 607 10.51 2.40 20.65
CA TYR A 607 9.38 3.30 20.45
C TYR A 607 8.06 2.59 20.70
N VAL A 608 7.22 3.21 21.52
CA VAL A 608 5.88 2.71 21.85
C VAL A 608 4.91 3.87 21.73
N ARG A 609 3.78 3.64 21.06
CA ARG A 609 2.69 4.62 21.00
C ARG A 609 1.34 3.94 21.20
N ASN A 610 0.59 4.40 22.18
CA ASN A 610 -0.80 4.04 22.39
C ASN A 610 -1.64 5.28 22.13
N VAL A 611 -2.51 5.22 21.13
CA VAL A 611 -3.35 6.35 20.74
C VAL A 611 -4.79 5.90 20.55
N MET A 612 -5.73 6.73 21.00
CA MET A 612 -7.16 6.51 20.86
C MET A 612 -7.83 7.78 20.36
N ALA A 613 -8.72 7.62 19.39
CA ALA A 613 -9.59 8.66 18.89
C ALA A 613 -11.06 8.25 18.94
N ILE A 614 -11.93 9.23 19.19
CA ILE A 614 -13.38 9.10 19.18
C ILE A 614 -13.93 10.28 18.37
N ASN A 615 -14.74 9.99 17.34
CA ASN A 615 -15.42 11.00 16.52
C ASN A 615 -14.49 12.15 16.08
N ASP A 616 -13.46 11.82 15.29
CA ASP A 616 -12.42 12.74 14.79
C ASP A 616 -11.52 13.38 15.87
N THR A 617 -11.69 13.07 17.16
CA THR A 617 -10.93 13.70 18.25
C THR A 617 -9.97 12.69 18.89
N VAL A 618 -8.68 13.00 18.96
CA VAL A 618 -7.72 12.22 19.76
C VAL A 618 -8.05 12.43 21.24
N VAL A 619 -8.41 11.37 21.96
CA VAL A 619 -8.81 11.43 23.38
C VAL A 619 -7.72 10.93 24.33
N SER A 620 -6.73 10.21 23.79
CA SER A 620 -5.55 9.77 24.50
C SER A 620 -4.43 9.52 23.50
N ASP A 621 -3.23 10.02 23.77
CA ASP A 621 -2.03 9.73 23.00
C ASP A 621 -0.85 9.68 23.96
N ARG A 622 -0.35 8.46 24.19
CA ARG A 622 0.85 8.17 24.98
C ARG A 622 1.93 7.69 24.03
N GLU A 623 2.91 8.54 23.79
CA GLU A 623 4.12 8.22 23.04
C GLU A 623 5.32 8.13 24.00
N VAL A 624 6.10 7.05 23.88
CA VAL A 624 7.34 6.81 24.62
C VAL A 624 8.45 6.44 23.64
N SER A 625 9.61 7.07 23.78
CA SER A 625 10.78 6.78 22.95
C SER A 625 12.07 6.81 23.78
N SER A 626 12.95 5.83 23.57
CA SER A 626 14.29 5.80 24.16
C SER A 626 15.22 6.73 23.36
N ARG A 627 15.68 7.84 23.96
CA ARG A 627 16.72 8.69 23.38
C ARG A 627 18.12 8.23 23.81
N GLN A 628 19.10 8.33 22.91
CA GLN A 628 20.51 8.18 23.25
C GLN A 628 20.98 9.38 24.09
N GLY A 629 21.60 9.12 25.26
CA GLY A 629 22.49 10.08 25.92
C GLY A 629 22.00 10.82 27.16
N ASP A 630 20.81 10.54 27.70
CA ASP A 630 20.36 11.18 28.95
C ASP A 630 19.85 10.13 29.94
N SER A 631 20.51 10.00 31.08
CA SER A 631 20.14 9.11 32.19
C SER A 631 18.83 9.52 32.90
N SER A 632 17.98 10.32 32.26
CA SER A 632 16.74 10.88 32.82
C SER A 632 15.62 11.17 31.79
N GLY A 633 15.78 10.84 30.50
CA GLY A 633 14.94 11.39 29.43
C GLY A 633 13.98 10.41 28.73
N GLU A 634 12.95 9.88 29.41
CA GLU A 634 11.75 9.41 28.69
C GLU A 634 11.06 10.62 28.05
N ARG A 635 10.98 10.70 26.71
CA ARG A 635 10.00 11.58 26.07
C ARG A 635 8.64 10.91 26.25
N THR A 636 7.98 11.17 27.38
CA THR A 636 6.55 10.89 27.52
C THR A 636 5.79 12.11 27.04
N ILE A 637 5.29 12.08 25.81
CA ILE A 637 4.25 13.03 25.41
C ILE A 637 2.92 12.44 25.87
N LEU A 638 2.30 13.08 26.86
CA LEU A 638 0.89 12.89 27.17
C LEU A 638 0.12 14.02 26.49
N ARG A 639 -0.45 13.77 25.31
CA ARG A 639 -1.48 14.68 24.77
C ARG A 639 -2.81 14.22 25.36
N ASN A 640 -3.18 14.80 26.49
CA ASN A 640 -4.57 14.84 26.94
C ASN A 640 -5.19 16.07 26.28
N ASP A 641 -5.64 15.92 25.03
CA ASP A 641 -6.58 16.90 24.49
C ASP A 641 -7.81 16.82 25.39
N GLY A 642 -8.16 17.95 26.01
CA GLY A 642 -8.95 18.01 27.25
C GLY A 642 -10.30 17.27 27.22
N LYS A 643 -10.88 17.11 28.41
CA LYS A 643 -12.17 16.44 28.69
C LYS A 643 -13.11 16.42 27.48
N PRO A 644 -13.72 15.26 27.16
CA PRO A 644 -14.76 15.22 26.14
C PRO A 644 -15.76 16.32 26.45
N ALA A 645 -16.02 17.20 25.47
CA ALA A 645 -17.25 17.96 25.51
C ALA A 645 -18.35 16.93 25.77
N THR A 646 -19.14 17.15 26.81
CA THR A 646 -20.32 16.35 27.13
C THR A 646 -21.00 15.97 25.83
N PRO A 647 -21.41 14.70 25.62
CA PRO A 647 -22.13 14.32 24.42
C PRO A 647 -23.41 15.15 24.41
N SER A 648 -23.35 16.30 23.74
CA SER A 648 -24.55 17.06 23.46
C SER A 648 -25.35 16.13 22.57
N ASN A 649 -26.62 15.92 22.90
CA ASN A 649 -27.62 15.30 22.03
C ASN A 649 -27.83 16.11 20.73
N SER A 650 -26.83 16.86 20.27
CA SER A 650 -26.85 17.55 19.01
C SER A 650 -26.44 16.56 17.93
N ARG A 651 -27.39 16.26 17.05
CA ARG A 651 -27.18 15.68 15.72
C ARG A 651 -26.34 16.61 14.80
N GLN A 652 -25.37 17.36 15.33
CA GLN A 652 -24.77 18.52 14.65
C GLN A 652 -23.36 18.32 14.09
N ASN A 653 -22.63 17.25 14.42
CA ASN A 653 -21.43 16.88 13.65
C ASN A 653 -21.82 15.92 12.51
N ALA A 654 -22.63 16.41 11.57
CA ALA A 654 -22.92 15.72 10.33
C ALA A 654 -21.65 15.74 9.45
N GLY A 655 -20.74 14.79 9.67
CA GLY A 655 -19.61 14.58 8.77
C GLY A 655 -20.13 14.15 7.40
N GLN A 656 -20.04 15.01 6.38
CA GLN A 656 -20.20 14.55 5.01
C GLN A 656 -18.96 13.71 4.65
N PHE A 657 -19.14 12.41 4.65
CA PHE A 657 -18.23 11.42 4.13
C PHE A 657 -18.57 11.18 2.65
N ALA A 658 -17.61 10.66 1.90
CA ALA A 658 -17.98 9.95 0.68
C ALA A 658 -18.88 8.75 1.06
N PRO A 659 -19.73 8.23 0.13
CA PRO A 659 -20.35 6.93 0.35
C PRO A 659 -19.29 5.90 0.76
N PRO A 660 -19.58 4.91 1.61
CA PRO A 660 -18.60 3.91 2.00
C PRO A 660 -18.17 3.12 0.77
N LYS A 661 -16.88 2.81 0.67
CA LYS A 661 -16.40 1.82 -0.28
C LYS A 661 -16.70 0.44 0.33
N GLY A 662 -17.52 -0.37 -0.34
CA GLY A 662 -17.89 -1.69 0.18
C GLY A 662 -18.48 -2.63 -0.87
N LYS A 663 -18.54 -3.92 -0.52
CA LYS A 663 -18.98 -5.03 -1.39
C LYS A 663 -20.39 -4.90 -1.97
N HIS A 664 -21.31 -4.34 -1.19
CA HIS A 664 -22.73 -4.26 -1.55
C HIS A 664 -23.13 -2.90 -2.11
N THR A 665 -22.18 -1.98 -2.30
CA THR A 665 -22.38 -0.77 -3.12
C THR A 665 -22.30 -1.07 -4.63
N LEU A 666 -22.76 -2.25 -5.05
CA LEU A 666 -23.22 -2.55 -6.41
C LEU A 666 -24.65 -2.00 -6.66
N TRP A 667 -24.95 -0.82 -6.12
CA TRP A 667 -26.07 0.00 -6.61
C TRP A 667 -25.50 1.03 -7.58
N GLY A 668 -25.40 0.61 -8.84
CA GLY A 668 -24.70 1.26 -9.94
C GLY A 668 -24.75 2.79 -10.00
N SER A 669 -23.60 3.36 -10.34
CA SER A 669 -23.47 4.31 -11.45
C SER A 669 -22.02 4.32 -11.94
N TRP A 670 -21.61 3.25 -12.64
CA TRP A 670 -21.00 3.44 -13.95
C TRP A 670 -22.13 3.18 -14.95
N GLY A 671 -22.45 4.19 -15.75
CA GLY A 671 -23.54 4.14 -16.71
C GLY A 671 -23.82 5.50 -17.32
N GLU A 672 -23.16 5.76 -18.46
CA GLU A 672 -23.61 6.59 -19.59
C GLU A 672 -23.75 8.11 -19.33
N SER A 673 -22.79 8.92 -19.79
CA SER A 673 -22.87 9.45 -21.15
C SER A 673 -21.53 9.46 -21.89
N GLY A 674 -21.12 8.28 -22.35
CA GLY A 674 -20.46 8.16 -23.65
C GLY A 674 -21.51 8.33 -24.75
N HIS A 675 -21.97 9.56 -24.99
CA HIS A 675 -22.66 9.86 -26.24
C HIS A 675 -21.62 10.12 -27.30
N VAL A 676 -21.42 9.10 -28.13
CA VAL A 676 -21.14 9.28 -29.55
C VAL A 676 -22.28 10.12 -30.11
N VAL A 677 -22.05 11.43 -30.24
CA VAL A 677 -22.78 12.25 -31.21
C VAL A 677 -21.85 12.33 -32.41
N GLY A 678 -22.26 11.70 -33.50
CA GLY A 678 -21.66 11.95 -34.80
C GLY A 678 -21.77 13.44 -35.14
N LEU A 679 -20.65 14.04 -35.48
CA LEU A 679 -20.59 15.21 -36.35
C LEU A 679 -20.03 14.66 -37.67
N ASP A 680 -20.89 14.10 -38.52
CA ASP A 680 -21.40 14.84 -39.67
C ASP A 680 -21.52 16.36 -39.45
N GLU A 681 -20.76 17.05 -40.29
CA GLU A 681 -20.80 18.48 -40.59
C GLU A 681 -20.11 19.45 -39.59
N TRP A 682 -18.88 19.82 -40.02
CA TRP A 682 -18.06 21.02 -39.75
C TRP A 682 -16.96 20.95 -38.68
#